data_AF-A0A8R7VED5-F1
#
_entry.id   AF-A0A8R7VED5-F1
#
_cell.length_a   1.000
_cell.length_b   1.000
_cell.length_c   1.000
_cell.angle_alpha   90.00
_cell.angle_beta   90.00
_cell.angle_gamma   90.00
#
_symmetry.space_group_name_H-M   'P 1'
#
loop_
_entity.id
_entity.type
_entity.pdbx_description
1 polymer ?
#
loop_
_entity_poly.entity_id
_entity_poly.type
_entity_poly.pdbx_seq_one_letter_code
_entity_poly.pdbx_strand_id
1 'polypeptide(L)'
;MPLLLAPISTCAPPPRPRLRRLSPPPPMVAVLPAPAPPPRPVTLLPIPTPPPLNTDAFDWLDLFAFLNSPADSYQIPHPPPPLADDAAVEEELAIILEREKDRERARRADHRRLRQRQVKAETEAWARAAEEYRQLEREMLDRHLAPQLPYVKSLFLGWFEPLRDAVARDQDVQRRKRVKHVYAKYLLLLPAEKVAVIVMHKMMGLLMSSKDGCGSVRVVQAAHSIGEAVEREYKVQAFFQKTRRKTRSKTDSENDPALNKEQAKCRKLVKSLVRRRKLTEAQKLVQQEIELEEWGTEAQVKLGTRLIELLLDSAFVQSPADQTPDSSPDFRPAFKHVLRKPIVENGRLKKKHFVIECDPLVHEGFESTARHVEIPYLPMLVPPTKWKGYDKGGHLFLPSYVMRTHGVKDQKEAIKSVPRKQLRKVFEALDILGGTKWRVNRRVHDVVETIWSRGGGIAGLVDKGNIPLPEQPETEDPDEIQKWKWSVKKTKKANRELHAERCDTELKLSVARKMREEDGFYYPHNLDFRGRAYPMHPHLSHLGSDLCRGVLEYAEGRPLGKSGLRWLKIHLANKYGGGIEKLSHESKLAFVEDHLPDIFDSASNPVDGNCWWINAEDPFQCLAACMDLSKALESPSPHDAVSHLPIHQDGSCNGLQHYAALGRDYMGAAAVNLVPGEKPADIYSEIAARVLDVVREDSMKDPATDPSVSLAKVLVDEVDRKLVKQTVMTSVYGVTFIGARQQIKKRLQEKGHITDDKLLYDVSCYATRVTLDALGQMFQSARAIMAWLGECAKMIASKNQPVRWTSPVGLPVVQPYKKYKNYMIRTSLQCLALRREGDAIATQRQKAAFPPNFVHSLDSSHMMMTAITCKEAGLHFAGVHDSFWVHACDVDKMNQILREQFVELYSMPILENLLEEFQTLFPTVEFPPCPAQGNFDVREVLKSTYFFN
;
A
#
# COMPACT_ATOMS: atom_id res chain seq x y z
N MET A 1 13.08 -13.95 -50.33
CA MET A 1 13.90 -14.91 -51.09
C MET A 1 14.59 -15.86 -50.13
N PRO A 2 14.63 -17.17 -50.41
CA PRO A 2 14.81 -18.24 -49.42
C PRO A 2 16.21 -18.90 -49.44
N LEU A 3 16.41 -19.87 -48.53
CA LEU A 3 17.51 -20.87 -48.41
C LEU A 3 18.75 -20.34 -47.64
N LEU A 4 19.39 -21.05 -46.68
CA LEU A 4 19.52 -22.48 -46.40
C LEU A 4 19.72 -22.77 -44.89
N LEU A 5 19.24 -23.95 -44.48
CA LEU A 5 19.63 -24.70 -43.28
C LEU A 5 20.81 -25.62 -43.63
N ALA A 6 21.84 -25.69 -42.78
CA ALA A 6 22.68 -26.88 -42.59
C ALA A 6 23.43 -26.86 -41.23
N PRO A 7 23.59 -28.01 -40.54
CA PRO A 7 24.14 -28.12 -39.19
C PRO A 7 25.56 -28.72 -39.15
N ILE A 8 26.44 -28.23 -38.26
CA ILE A 8 27.76 -28.80 -37.92
C ILE A 8 28.10 -28.28 -36.51
N SER A 9 28.72 -28.94 -35.55
CA SER A 9 29.09 -30.31 -35.20
C SER A 9 29.62 -30.20 -33.77
N THR A 10 29.50 -31.26 -33.00
CA THR A 10 30.04 -31.45 -31.65
C THR A 10 31.57 -31.32 -31.63
N CYS A 11 32.10 -30.39 -30.82
CA CYS A 11 33.50 -30.38 -30.41
C CYS A 11 33.60 -30.46 -28.88
N ALA A 12 34.19 -31.56 -28.41
CA ALA A 12 34.58 -31.78 -27.03
C ALA A 12 35.69 -30.80 -26.61
N PRO A 13 35.74 -30.36 -25.34
CA PRO A 13 36.82 -29.52 -24.83
C PRO A 13 38.11 -30.33 -24.60
N PRO A 14 39.30 -29.72 -24.77
CA PRO A 14 40.59 -30.38 -24.60
C PRO A 14 40.93 -30.66 -23.12
N PRO A 15 41.87 -31.58 -22.82
CA PRO A 15 42.20 -31.99 -21.47
C PRO A 15 42.95 -30.88 -20.69
N ARG A 16 42.57 -30.69 -19.43
CA ARG A 16 43.22 -29.77 -18.49
C ARG A 16 44.66 -30.24 -18.16
N PRO A 17 45.63 -29.33 -18.04
CA PRO A 17 46.97 -29.68 -17.58
C PRO A 17 46.97 -30.02 -16.08
N ARG A 18 47.70 -31.06 -15.71
CA ARG A 18 47.95 -31.48 -14.32
C ARG A 18 48.79 -30.42 -13.61
N LEU A 19 48.19 -29.66 -12.70
CA LEU A 19 48.92 -28.85 -11.72
C LEU A 19 49.31 -29.73 -10.51
N ARG A 20 50.60 -29.70 -10.19
CA ARG A 20 51.24 -30.35 -9.05
C ARG A 20 50.56 -29.93 -7.74
N ARG A 21 50.31 -30.90 -6.87
CA ARG A 21 49.99 -30.69 -5.45
C ARG A 21 51.16 -29.95 -4.79
N LEU A 22 50.90 -28.74 -4.31
CA LEU A 22 51.71 -28.11 -3.28
C LEU A 22 51.14 -28.52 -1.93
N SER A 23 52.00 -29.08 -1.08
CA SER A 23 51.70 -29.50 0.28
C SER A 23 51.26 -28.30 1.14
N PRO A 24 50.33 -28.50 2.10
CA PRO A 24 49.95 -27.44 3.02
C PRO A 24 51.11 -27.11 3.98
N PRO A 25 51.24 -25.84 4.43
CA PRO A 25 52.21 -25.46 5.46
C PRO A 25 51.85 -26.09 6.82
N PRO A 26 52.82 -26.31 7.71
CA PRO A 26 52.60 -26.92 9.01
C PRO A 26 51.75 -26.01 9.92
N PRO A 27 50.98 -26.58 10.86
CA PRO A 27 50.12 -25.82 11.76
C PRO A 27 50.98 -24.97 12.72
N MET A 28 50.64 -23.68 12.84
CA MET A 28 51.14 -22.84 13.92
C MET A 28 50.59 -23.35 15.25
N VAL A 29 51.50 -23.57 16.19
CA VAL A 29 51.24 -23.93 17.57
C VAL A 29 50.44 -22.81 18.24
N ALA A 30 49.20 -23.10 18.61
CA ALA A 30 48.41 -22.24 19.48
C ALA A 30 48.97 -22.34 20.91
N VAL A 31 49.49 -21.23 21.42
CA VAL A 31 49.78 -21.06 22.85
C VAL A 31 48.44 -21.01 23.58
N LEU A 32 48.16 -22.03 24.39
CA LEU A 32 46.98 -22.11 25.25
C LEU A 32 47.04 -21.00 26.32
N PRO A 33 45.98 -20.21 26.53
CA PRO A 33 45.86 -19.42 27.75
C PRO A 33 45.56 -20.36 28.94
N ALA A 34 46.20 -20.08 30.07
CA ALA A 34 46.13 -20.85 31.30
C ALA A 34 44.69 -21.05 31.82
N PRO A 35 44.40 -22.18 32.51
CA PRO A 35 43.08 -22.43 33.08
C PRO A 35 42.80 -21.47 34.24
N ALA A 36 41.64 -20.82 34.20
CA ALA A 36 41.12 -20.03 35.32
C ALA A 36 40.88 -20.94 36.54
N PRO A 37 41.11 -20.44 37.78
CA PRO A 37 40.95 -21.24 39.00
C PRO A 37 39.48 -21.58 39.25
N PRO A 38 39.19 -22.72 39.92
CA PRO A 38 37.82 -23.14 40.19
C PRO A 38 37.12 -22.17 41.16
N PRO A 39 35.81 -21.89 40.97
CA PRO A 39 35.05 -21.09 41.92
C PRO A 39 34.90 -21.82 43.25
N ARG A 40 35.13 -21.10 44.35
CA ARG A 40 34.80 -21.55 45.71
C ARG A 40 33.28 -21.77 45.85
N PRO A 41 32.83 -22.74 46.66
CA PRO A 41 31.42 -23.03 46.83
C PRO A 41 30.74 -21.88 47.59
N VAL A 42 29.72 -21.29 46.97
CA VAL A 42 28.75 -20.42 47.63
C VAL A 42 27.59 -21.31 48.06
N THR A 43 27.38 -21.42 49.37
CA THR A 43 26.22 -22.05 50.01
C THR A 43 24.93 -21.34 49.57
N LEU A 44 24.10 -22.05 48.80
CA LEU A 44 22.72 -21.66 48.49
C LEU A 44 21.80 -22.09 49.64
N LEU A 45 21.07 -21.13 50.22
CA LEU A 45 19.90 -21.38 51.07
C LEU A 45 18.73 -21.89 50.19
N PRO A 46 17.93 -22.87 50.64
CA PRO A 46 16.88 -23.46 49.82
C PRO A 46 15.62 -22.58 49.78
N ILE A 47 15.11 -22.37 48.56
CA ILE A 47 13.78 -21.82 48.28
C ILE A 47 12.82 -23.03 48.13
N PRO A 48 11.66 -23.06 48.80
CA PRO A 48 10.78 -24.21 48.81
C PRO A 48 9.93 -24.29 47.52
N THR A 49 9.83 -25.50 46.97
CA THR A 49 8.95 -25.86 45.84
C THR A 49 7.49 -25.99 46.30
N PRO A 50 6.51 -25.57 45.49
CA PRO A 50 5.08 -25.74 45.79
C PRO A 50 4.64 -27.20 45.60
N PRO A 51 3.64 -27.69 46.37
CA PRO A 51 3.12 -29.04 46.22
C PRO A 51 2.13 -29.15 45.04
N PRO A 52 1.91 -30.36 44.50
CA PRO A 52 1.00 -30.60 43.39
C PRO A 52 -0.47 -30.51 43.81
N LEU A 53 -1.31 -30.01 42.90
CA LEU A 53 -2.76 -30.01 43.01
C LEU A 53 -3.28 -31.45 43.04
N ASN A 54 -3.81 -31.86 44.20
CA ASN A 54 -4.60 -33.09 44.34
C ASN A 54 -6.08 -32.71 44.27
N THR A 55 -6.74 -33.15 43.20
CA THR A 55 -8.19 -33.14 43.06
C THR A 55 -8.74 -34.29 43.89
N ASP A 56 -9.36 -33.99 45.04
CA ASP A 56 -10.53 -34.70 45.59
C ASP A 56 -10.93 -34.11 46.95
N ALA A 57 -12.24 -34.15 47.23
CA ALA A 57 -12.97 -33.67 48.41
C ALA A 57 -13.36 -32.17 48.43
N PHE A 58 -14.39 -31.84 47.64
CA PHE A 58 -15.28 -30.72 47.93
C PHE A 58 -16.52 -31.29 48.64
N ASP A 59 -16.60 -31.11 49.96
CA ASP A 59 -17.73 -31.59 50.76
C ASP A 59 -18.86 -30.54 50.76
N TRP A 60 -19.99 -30.88 50.15
CA TRP A 60 -21.12 -29.98 49.92
C TRP A 60 -22.01 -29.76 51.16
N LEU A 61 -21.66 -30.36 52.31
CA LEU A 61 -22.46 -30.24 53.54
C LEU A 61 -22.20 -28.96 54.35
N ASP A 62 -21.04 -28.30 54.23
CA ASP A 62 -20.73 -27.10 55.03
C ASP A 62 -21.39 -25.81 54.50
N LEU A 63 -21.73 -25.76 53.20
CA LEU A 63 -22.40 -24.61 52.61
C LEU A 63 -23.89 -24.51 53.02
N PHE A 64 -24.51 -25.64 53.35
CA PHE A 64 -25.91 -25.69 53.80
C PHE A 64 -26.09 -25.37 55.29
N ALA A 65 -25.05 -25.59 56.11
CA ALA A 65 -25.03 -25.22 57.52
C ALA A 65 -24.81 -23.71 57.74
N PHE A 66 -24.02 -23.07 56.86
CA PHE A 66 -23.77 -21.63 56.92
C PHE A 66 -25.01 -20.78 56.55
N LEU A 67 -25.86 -21.27 55.65
CA LEU A 67 -27.03 -20.53 55.17
C LEU A 67 -28.25 -20.56 56.10
N ASN A 68 -28.25 -21.34 57.18
CA ASN A 68 -29.46 -21.60 57.98
C ASN A 68 -29.30 -21.43 59.52
N SER A 69 -28.29 -20.72 60.03
CA SER A 69 -28.19 -20.48 61.49
C SER A 69 -28.80 -19.13 61.90
N PRO A 70 -29.56 -19.03 63.01
CA PRO A 70 -30.27 -17.80 63.39
C PRO A 70 -29.30 -16.74 63.93
N ALA A 71 -29.57 -15.49 63.57
CA ALA A 71 -28.91 -14.31 64.11
C ALA A 71 -29.29 -14.14 65.60
N ASP A 72 -28.37 -14.42 66.52
CA ASP A 72 -28.13 -13.60 67.70
C ASP A 72 -26.94 -14.14 68.52
N SER A 73 -26.15 -13.19 69.04
CA SER A 73 -25.00 -13.34 69.95
C SER A 73 -23.62 -13.64 69.33
N TYR A 74 -23.04 -12.67 68.62
CA TYR A 74 -21.60 -12.41 68.68
C TYR A 74 -21.34 -10.90 68.76
N GLN A 75 -20.78 -10.45 69.89
CA GLN A 75 -20.29 -9.08 70.07
C GLN A 75 -19.01 -8.89 69.24
N ILE A 76 -19.13 -8.15 68.14
CA ILE A 76 -18.00 -7.62 67.38
C ILE A 76 -17.57 -6.30 68.07
N PRO A 77 -16.26 -6.07 68.33
CA PRO A 77 -15.81 -4.79 68.89
C PRO A 77 -16.21 -3.66 67.94
N HIS A 78 -16.71 -2.56 68.49
CA HIS A 78 -17.01 -1.36 67.69
C HIS A 78 -15.82 -1.01 66.79
N PRO A 79 -16.01 -0.83 65.47
CA PRO A 79 -14.96 -0.24 64.65
C PRO A 79 -14.69 1.18 65.18
N PRO A 80 -13.43 1.64 65.17
CA PRO A 80 -13.15 3.03 65.48
C PRO A 80 -13.96 3.91 64.51
N PRO A 81 -14.39 5.11 64.92
CA PRO A 81 -15.03 6.03 63.99
C PRO A 81 -14.09 6.22 62.79
N PRO A 82 -14.61 6.28 61.55
CA PRO A 82 -13.76 6.49 60.38
C PRO A 82 -12.95 7.76 60.62
N LEU A 83 -11.62 7.62 60.54
CA LEU A 83 -10.74 8.78 60.53
C LEU A 83 -11.19 9.67 59.36
N ALA A 84 -11.24 10.98 59.55
CA ALA A 84 -11.73 11.93 58.55
C ALA A 84 -11.04 11.80 57.18
N ASP A 85 -9.85 11.18 57.12
CA ASP A 85 -9.10 10.90 55.89
C ASP A 85 -9.66 9.74 55.04
N ASP A 86 -10.29 8.71 55.62
CA ASP A 86 -10.82 7.57 54.84
C ASP A 86 -12.08 7.96 54.05
N ALA A 87 -12.93 8.82 54.63
CA ALA A 87 -14.10 9.36 53.95
C ALA A 87 -13.71 10.30 52.79
N ALA A 88 -12.62 11.05 52.93
CA ALA A 88 -12.11 11.94 51.89
C ALA A 88 -11.52 11.15 50.71
N VAL A 89 -10.80 10.05 50.97
CA VAL A 89 -10.28 9.16 49.92
C VAL A 89 -11.40 8.38 49.21
N GLU A 90 -12.43 7.93 49.94
CA GLU A 90 -13.61 7.32 49.33
C GLU A 90 -14.42 8.31 48.47
N GLU A 91 -14.56 9.56 48.93
CA GLU A 91 -15.20 10.62 48.16
C GLU A 91 -14.39 10.98 46.89
N GLU A 92 -13.06 11.05 47.00
CA GLU A 92 -12.17 11.29 45.86
C GLU A 92 -12.20 10.13 44.84
N LEU A 93 -12.19 8.87 45.30
CA LEU A 93 -12.38 7.69 44.45
C LEU A 93 -13.76 7.68 43.78
N ALA A 94 -14.82 8.04 44.50
CA ALA A 94 -16.17 8.15 43.95
C ALA A 94 -16.25 9.24 42.87
N ILE A 95 -15.60 10.39 43.09
CA ILE A 95 -15.48 11.47 42.11
C ILE A 95 -14.69 11.01 40.87
N ILE A 96 -13.58 10.28 41.05
CA ILE A 96 -12.78 9.72 39.94
C ILE A 96 -13.61 8.72 39.13
N LEU A 97 -14.32 7.81 39.81
CA LEU A 97 -15.19 6.82 39.18
C LEU A 97 -16.34 7.47 38.40
N GLU A 98 -16.98 8.50 38.95
CA GLU A 98 -18.07 9.19 38.26
C GLU A 98 -17.53 9.99 37.06
N ARG A 99 -16.38 10.65 37.18
CA ARG A 99 -15.67 11.28 36.05
C ARG A 99 -15.32 10.28 34.95
N GLU A 100 -14.91 9.07 35.33
CA GLU A 100 -14.60 8.01 34.37
C GLU A 100 -15.85 7.48 33.65
N LYS A 101 -16.95 7.26 34.39
CA LYS A 101 -18.26 6.92 33.81
C LYS A 101 -18.74 8.00 32.84
N ASP A 102 -18.59 9.27 33.18
CA ASP A 102 -18.99 10.38 32.31
C ASP A 102 -18.11 10.49 31.05
N ARG A 103 -16.79 10.28 31.18
CA ARG A 103 -15.89 10.13 30.02
C ARG A 103 -16.32 8.97 29.13
N GLU A 104 -16.72 7.84 29.71
CA GLU A 104 -17.19 6.69 28.95
C GLU A 104 -18.53 6.95 28.25
N ARG A 105 -19.47 7.63 28.93
CA ARG A 105 -20.74 8.07 28.33
C ARG A 105 -20.49 9.02 27.16
N ALA A 106 -19.57 9.98 27.31
CA ALA A 106 -19.16 10.91 26.26
C ALA A 106 -18.53 10.18 25.06
N ARG A 107 -17.56 9.26 25.29
CA ARG A 107 -16.96 8.41 24.25
C ARG A 107 -18.01 7.60 23.49
N ARG A 108 -18.98 7.01 24.20
CA ARG A 108 -20.08 6.25 23.59
C ARG A 108 -21.00 7.16 22.77
N ALA A 109 -21.26 8.39 23.22
CA ALA A 109 -22.07 9.37 22.49
C ALA A 109 -21.37 9.84 21.21
N ASP A 110 -20.07 10.15 21.30
CA ASP A 110 -19.26 10.53 20.16
C ASP A 110 -19.12 9.39 19.15
N HIS A 111 -18.83 8.17 19.59
CA HIS A 111 -18.82 7.00 18.71
C HIS A 111 -20.15 6.83 17.96
N ARG A 112 -21.31 7.04 18.63
CA ARG A 112 -22.62 7.01 17.95
C ARG A 112 -22.76 8.12 16.90
N ARG A 113 -22.26 9.33 17.20
CA ARG A 113 -22.26 10.47 16.27
C ARG A 113 -21.38 10.19 15.04
N LEU A 114 -20.13 9.79 15.25
CA LEU A 114 -19.19 9.42 14.19
C LEU A 114 -19.73 8.27 13.34
N ARG A 115 -20.32 7.24 13.98
CA ARG A 115 -20.95 6.13 13.25
C ARG A 115 -22.11 6.58 12.38
N GLN A 116 -22.94 7.52 12.85
CA GLN A 116 -24.01 8.09 12.02
C GLN A 116 -23.46 8.87 10.83
N ARG A 117 -22.36 9.62 11.02
CA ARG A 117 -21.65 10.32 9.94
C ARG A 117 -21.06 9.32 8.94
N GLN A 118 -20.42 8.25 9.40
CA GLN A 118 -19.86 7.19 8.55
C GLN A 118 -20.94 6.51 7.72
N VAL A 119 -22.08 6.14 8.33
CA VAL A 119 -23.21 5.53 7.60
C VAL A 119 -23.63 6.45 6.47
N LYS A 120 -23.91 7.73 6.75
CA LYS A 120 -24.27 8.70 5.71
C LYS A 120 -23.17 8.84 4.65
N ALA A 121 -21.90 8.84 5.05
CA ALA A 121 -20.77 8.94 4.14
C ALA A 121 -20.67 7.76 3.17
N GLU A 122 -20.94 6.54 3.61
CA GLU A 122 -20.92 5.36 2.72
C GLU A 122 -22.19 5.23 1.87
N THR A 123 -23.34 5.69 2.36
CA THR A 123 -24.64 5.35 1.76
C THR A 123 -25.26 6.49 0.95
N GLU A 124 -24.85 7.72 1.23
CA GLU A 124 -25.41 8.93 0.61
C GLU A 124 -24.37 9.72 -0.18
N ALA A 125 -23.12 9.24 -0.34
CA ALA A 125 -22.05 9.97 -1.04
C ALA A 125 -22.50 10.55 -2.40
N TRP A 126 -22.89 9.66 -3.32
CA TRP A 126 -23.33 10.08 -4.67
C TRP A 126 -24.68 10.79 -4.68
N ALA A 127 -25.55 10.50 -3.71
CA ALA A 127 -26.83 11.19 -3.58
C ALA A 127 -26.65 12.65 -3.12
N ARG A 128 -25.72 12.89 -2.19
CA ARG A 128 -25.38 14.25 -1.72
C ARG A 128 -24.68 15.03 -2.81
N ALA A 129 -23.71 14.44 -3.49
CA ALA A 129 -23.09 15.03 -4.66
C ALA A 129 -24.16 15.49 -5.67
N ALA A 130 -25.09 14.60 -6.04
CA ALA A 130 -26.18 14.94 -6.95
C ALA A 130 -27.12 16.05 -6.42
N GLU A 131 -27.42 16.08 -5.13
CA GLU A 131 -28.20 17.17 -4.53
C GLU A 131 -27.45 18.50 -4.58
N GLU A 132 -26.16 18.51 -4.28
CA GLU A 132 -25.31 19.69 -4.34
C GLU A 132 -25.27 20.28 -5.76
N TYR A 133 -25.14 19.42 -6.79
CA TYR A 133 -25.24 19.86 -8.19
C TYR A 133 -26.62 20.46 -8.52
N ARG A 134 -27.72 19.84 -8.07
CA ARG A 134 -29.07 20.38 -8.28
C ARG A 134 -29.32 21.68 -7.52
N GLN A 135 -28.72 21.85 -6.35
CA GLN A 135 -28.85 23.08 -5.58
C GLN A 135 -28.05 24.20 -6.26
N LEU A 136 -26.82 23.92 -6.69
CA LEU A 136 -26.00 24.86 -7.45
C LEU A 136 -26.67 25.25 -8.77
N GLU A 137 -27.26 24.30 -9.50
CA GLU A 137 -28.06 24.56 -10.71
C GLU A 137 -29.22 25.53 -10.42
N ARG A 138 -30.01 25.28 -9.37
CA ARG A 138 -31.10 26.18 -8.94
C ARG A 138 -30.59 27.56 -8.55
N GLU A 139 -29.54 27.64 -7.74
CA GLU A 139 -28.94 28.91 -7.32
C GLU A 139 -28.38 29.70 -8.51
N MET A 140 -27.84 29.03 -9.53
CA MET A 140 -27.37 29.66 -10.77
C MET A 140 -28.54 30.22 -11.61
N LEU A 141 -29.62 29.46 -11.74
CA LEU A 141 -30.85 29.91 -12.42
C LEU A 141 -31.47 31.11 -11.71
N ASP A 142 -31.53 31.08 -10.38
CA ASP A 142 -32.16 32.11 -9.55
C ASP A 142 -31.33 33.40 -9.40
N ARG A 143 -29.98 33.33 -9.45
CA ARG A 143 -29.11 34.46 -9.11
C ARG A 143 -28.23 35.00 -10.23
N HIS A 144 -28.21 34.37 -11.41
CA HIS A 144 -27.38 34.79 -12.56
C HIS A 144 -25.86 34.91 -12.23
N LEU A 145 -25.36 34.11 -11.28
CA LEU A 145 -24.00 34.20 -10.73
C LEU A 145 -22.94 33.35 -11.47
N ALA A 146 -23.19 32.96 -12.72
CA ALA A 146 -22.26 32.15 -13.53
C ALA A 146 -20.78 32.62 -13.53
N PRO A 147 -20.45 33.93 -13.48
CA PRO A 147 -19.06 34.40 -13.57
C PRO A 147 -18.18 34.16 -12.32
N GLN A 148 -18.74 33.80 -11.15
CA GLN A 148 -17.99 33.76 -9.88
C GLN A 148 -17.53 32.35 -9.46
N LEU A 149 -17.92 31.30 -10.19
CA LEU A 149 -17.50 29.94 -9.88
C LEU A 149 -16.10 29.66 -10.47
N PRO A 150 -15.25 28.89 -9.77
CA PRO A 150 -14.03 28.36 -10.37
C PRO A 150 -14.34 27.70 -11.72
N TYR A 151 -13.54 28.01 -12.75
CA TYR A 151 -13.80 27.63 -14.16
C TYR A 151 -14.23 26.18 -14.35
N VAL A 152 -13.70 25.24 -13.57
CA VAL A 152 -14.07 23.84 -13.75
C VAL A 152 -15.33 23.43 -12.98
N LYS A 153 -15.68 24.12 -11.89
CA LYS A 153 -17.02 23.94 -11.30
C LYS A 153 -18.10 24.40 -12.28
N SER A 154 -17.87 25.48 -13.04
CA SER A 154 -18.80 25.89 -14.08
C SER A 154 -18.85 24.89 -15.24
N LEU A 155 -17.71 24.27 -15.62
CA LEU A 155 -17.73 23.16 -16.59
C LEU A 155 -18.58 21.98 -16.12
N PHE A 156 -18.35 21.46 -14.90
CA PHE A 156 -19.13 20.33 -14.38
C PHE A 156 -20.62 20.64 -14.27
N LEU A 157 -20.97 21.86 -13.83
CA LEU A 157 -22.36 22.31 -13.79
C LEU A 157 -22.95 22.41 -15.20
N GLY A 158 -22.21 22.97 -16.15
CA GLY A 158 -22.61 23.07 -17.55
C GLY A 158 -22.80 21.71 -18.23
N TRP A 159 -22.10 20.66 -17.77
CA TRP A 159 -22.27 19.30 -18.29
C TRP A 159 -23.37 18.51 -17.58
N PHE A 160 -23.69 18.85 -16.33
CA PHE A 160 -24.57 18.06 -15.48
C PHE A 160 -25.99 17.98 -16.03
N GLU A 161 -26.62 19.12 -16.31
CA GLU A 161 -27.99 19.19 -16.84
C GLU A 161 -28.13 18.48 -18.21
N PRO A 162 -27.30 18.82 -19.23
CA PRO A 162 -27.37 18.15 -20.53
C PRO A 162 -27.20 16.63 -20.43
N LEU A 163 -26.23 16.16 -19.62
CA LEU A 163 -25.99 14.73 -19.44
C LEU A 163 -27.12 14.04 -18.67
N ARG A 164 -27.62 14.64 -17.58
CA ARG A 164 -28.77 14.14 -16.82
C ARG A 164 -29.95 13.91 -17.76
N ASP A 165 -30.27 14.90 -18.58
CA ASP A 165 -31.41 14.84 -19.48
C ASP A 165 -31.18 13.83 -20.61
N ALA A 166 -29.95 13.71 -21.12
CA ALA A 166 -29.58 12.69 -22.09
C ALA A 166 -29.75 11.27 -21.51
N VAL A 167 -29.33 11.05 -20.26
CA VAL A 167 -29.53 9.77 -19.57
C VAL A 167 -31.02 9.50 -19.32
N ALA A 168 -31.79 10.50 -18.88
CA ALA A 168 -33.23 10.35 -18.65
C ALA A 168 -33.98 10.00 -19.94
N ARG A 169 -33.65 10.66 -21.06
CA ARG A 169 -34.18 10.33 -22.39
C ARG A 169 -33.84 8.90 -22.79
N ASP A 170 -32.60 8.45 -22.59
CA ASP A 170 -32.20 7.07 -22.92
C ASP A 170 -32.95 6.06 -22.03
N GLN A 171 -33.14 6.34 -20.75
CA GLN A 171 -33.95 5.53 -19.84
C GLN A 171 -35.39 5.41 -20.34
N ASP A 172 -36.03 6.50 -20.75
CA ASP A 172 -37.41 6.47 -21.27
C ASP A 172 -37.52 5.71 -22.59
N VAL A 173 -36.56 5.86 -23.50
CA VAL A 173 -36.48 5.06 -24.73
C VAL A 173 -36.36 3.57 -24.39
N GLN A 174 -35.49 3.18 -23.44
CA GLN A 174 -35.35 1.79 -23.03
C GLN A 174 -36.58 1.23 -22.32
N ARG A 175 -37.37 2.06 -21.63
CA ARG A 175 -38.66 1.65 -21.03
C ARG A 175 -39.70 1.31 -22.11
N ARG A 176 -39.73 2.08 -23.20
CA ARG A 176 -40.72 1.94 -24.29
C ARG A 176 -40.37 0.86 -25.33
N LYS A 177 -39.09 0.50 -25.48
CA LYS A 177 -38.65 -0.51 -26.47
C LYS A 177 -39.10 -1.93 -26.11
N ARG A 178 -39.64 -2.65 -27.10
CA ARG A 178 -39.98 -4.09 -27.00
C ARG A 178 -38.74 -4.98 -26.86
N VAL A 179 -37.73 -4.75 -27.71
CA VAL A 179 -36.41 -5.43 -27.61
C VAL A 179 -35.43 -4.43 -26.99
N LYS A 180 -35.06 -4.70 -25.74
CA LYS A 180 -34.18 -3.82 -24.99
C LYS A 180 -32.72 -4.14 -25.28
N HIS A 181 -31.86 -3.13 -25.25
CA HIS A 181 -30.42 -3.35 -25.28
C HIS A 181 -29.95 -4.09 -24.03
N VAL A 182 -28.84 -4.83 -24.12
CA VAL A 182 -28.28 -5.59 -22.97
C VAL A 182 -28.02 -4.70 -21.75
N TYR A 183 -27.61 -3.44 -21.97
CA TYR A 183 -27.36 -2.48 -20.89
C TYR A 183 -28.63 -1.91 -20.25
N ALA A 184 -29.78 -2.00 -20.93
CA ALA A 184 -31.01 -1.33 -20.53
C ALA A 184 -31.50 -1.75 -19.15
N LYS A 185 -31.41 -3.05 -18.82
CA LYS A 185 -31.79 -3.56 -17.50
C LYS A 185 -30.97 -2.95 -16.37
N TYR A 186 -29.74 -2.51 -16.65
CA TYR A 186 -28.83 -1.93 -15.66
C TYR A 186 -28.96 -0.40 -15.59
N LEU A 187 -29.13 0.25 -16.74
CA LEU A 187 -29.34 1.70 -16.83
C LEU A 187 -30.56 2.17 -16.02
N LEU A 188 -31.61 1.35 -15.96
CA LEU A 188 -32.86 1.67 -15.28
C LEU A 188 -32.83 1.51 -13.75
N LEU A 189 -31.72 1.04 -13.19
CA LEU A 189 -31.62 0.72 -11.76
C LEU A 189 -31.33 1.94 -10.87
N LEU A 190 -30.82 3.03 -11.45
CA LEU A 190 -30.49 4.27 -10.75
C LEU A 190 -31.16 5.48 -11.43
N PRO A 191 -31.49 6.55 -10.68
CA PRO A 191 -31.94 7.81 -11.25
C PRO A 191 -30.90 8.45 -12.17
N ALA A 192 -31.36 9.15 -13.21
CA ALA A 192 -30.49 9.79 -14.20
C ALA A 192 -29.48 10.77 -13.59
N GLU A 193 -29.88 11.53 -12.57
CA GLU A 193 -29.02 12.53 -11.91
C GLU A 193 -27.79 11.87 -11.27
N LYS A 194 -28.00 10.77 -10.54
CA LYS A 194 -26.90 10.00 -9.93
C LYS A 194 -25.96 9.44 -10.99
N VAL A 195 -26.52 8.88 -12.07
CA VAL A 195 -25.74 8.31 -13.16
C VAL A 195 -24.87 9.39 -13.82
N ALA A 196 -25.42 10.59 -14.06
CA ALA A 196 -24.68 11.72 -14.63
C ALA A 196 -23.48 12.12 -13.74
N VAL A 197 -23.69 12.28 -12.43
CA VAL A 197 -22.60 12.60 -11.48
C VAL A 197 -21.53 11.52 -11.49
N ILE A 198 -21.91 10.23 -11.42
CA ILE A 198 -20.96 9.10 -11.45
C ILE A 198 -20.11 9.16 -12.72
N VAL A 199 -20.74 9.37 -13.88
CA VAL A 199 -20.07 9.40 -15.19
C VAL A 199 -19.06 10.53 -15.27
N MET A 200 -19.46 11.77 -14.93
CA MET A 200 -18.56 12.93 -14.97
C MET A 200 -17.36 12.75 -14.03
N HIS A 201 -17.61 12.37 -12.78
CA HIS A 201 -16.54 12.23 -11.77
C HIS A 201 -15.62 11.05 -12.06
N LYS A 202 -16.15 9.92 -12.53
CA LYS A 202 -15.32 8.76 -12.89
C LYS A 202 -14.51 9.04 -14.15
N MET A 203 -15.07 9.72 -15.15
CA MET A 203 -14.30 10.13 -16.32
C MET A 203 -13.17 11.09 -15.92
N MET A 204 -13.48 12.14 -15.15
CA MET A 204 -12.49 13.11 -14.71
C MET A 204 -11.37 12.47 -13.89
N GLY A 205 -11.73 11.68 -12.87
CA GLY A 205 -10.74 10.99 -12.04
C GLY A 205 -9.83 10.05 -12.83
N LEU A 206 -10.34 9.40 -13.89
CA LEU A 206 -9.52 8.56 -14.77
C LEU A 206 -8.56 9.35 -15.64
N LEU A 207 -8.97 10.52 -16.13
CA LEU A 207 -8.14 11.39 -16.97
C LEU A 207 -7.03 12.04 -16.14
N MET A 208 -7.35 12.48 -14.92
CA MET A 208 -6.40 13.05 -13.95
C MET A 208 -5.41 12.02 -13.42
N SER A 209 -5.85 10.77 -13.22
CA SER A 209 -4.98 9.68 -12.77
C SER A 209 -4.19 9.02 -13.92
N SER A 210 -4.20 9.61 -15.12
CA SER A 210 -3.50 9.04 -16.27
C SER A 210 -1.99 9.18 -16.10
N LYS A 211 -1.27 8.06 -16.08
CA LYS A 211 0.19 8.03 -15.86
C LYS A 211 1.00 8.80 -16.92
N ASP A 212 0.42 8.96 -18.11
CA ASP A 212 1.07 9.62 -19.24
C ASP A 212 0.77 11.13 -19.27
N GLY A 213 -0.05 11.64 -18.32
CA GLY A 213 -0.42 13.05 -18.15
C GLY A 213 -0.98 13.72 -19.42
N CYS A 214 -1.65 12.92 -20.26
CA CYS A 214 -2.04 13.34 -21.60
C CYS A 214 -3.53 13.64 -21.74
N GLY A 215 -4.25 13.74 -20.61
CA GLY A 215 -5.70 13.95 -20.61
C GLY A 215 -6.44 12.91 -21.43
N SER A 216 -5.96 11.65 -21.45
CA SER A 216 -6.65 10.60 -22.21
C SER A 216 -6.66 9.25 -21.50
N VAL A 217 -7.75 8.50 -21.73
CA VAL A 217 -7.98 7.19 -21.14
C VAL A 217 -8.44 6.20 -22.20
N ARG A 218 -8.01 4.93 -22.09
CA ARG A 218 -8.50 3.89 -23.01
C ARG A 218 -9.99 3.68 -22.81
N VAL A 219 -10.75 3.60 -23.91
CA VAL A 219 -12.20 3.43 -23.87
C VAL A 219 -12.62 2.20 -23.05
N VAL A 220 -11.90 1.07 -23.18
CA VAL A 220 -12.17 -0.15 -22.39
C VAL A 220 -12.07 0.10 -20.89
N GLN A 221 -11.04 0.85 -20.47
CA GLN A 221 -10.79 1.14 -19.07
C GLN A 221 -11.86 2.09 -18.52
N ALA A 222 -12.20 3.14 -19.26
CA ALA A 222 -13.25 4.08 -18.88
C ALA A 222 -14.62 3.40 -18.78
N ALA A 223 -14.99 2.62 -19.80
CA ALA A 223 -16.27 1.91 -19.83
C ALA A 223 -16.41 0.92 -18.66
N HIS A 224 -15.37 0.13 -18.38
CA HIS A 224 -15.39 -0.80 -17.26
C HIS A 224 -15.53 -0.07 -15.91
N SER A 225 -14.72 0.97 -15.67
CA SER A 225 -14.70 1.72 -14.41
C SER A 225 -16.04 2.42 -14.14
N ILE A 226 -16.65 3.03 -15.16
CA ILE A 226 -17.96 3.68 -15.05
C ILE A 226 -19.05 2.63 -14.78
N GLY A 227 -19.07 1.54 -15.54
CA GLY A 227 -20.05 0.46 -15.36
C GLY A 227 -19.98 -0.18 -13.96
N GLU A 228 -18.78 -0.43 -13.47
CA GLU A 228 -18.53 -0.95 -12.12
C GLU A 228 -18.98 0.04 -11.03
N ALA A 229 -18.73 1.35 -11.22
CA ALA A 229 -19.17 2.37 -10.27
C ALA A 229 -20.71 2.43 -10.15
N VAL A 230 -21.42 2.32 -11.29
CA VAL A 230 -22.88 2.25 -11.33
C VAL A 230 -23.41 0.98 -10.65
N GLU A 231 -22.79 -0.17 -10.88
CA GLU A 231 -23.16 -1.41 -10.19
C GLU A 231 -23.01 -1.30 -8.67
N ARG A 232 -21.89 -0.74 -8.21
CA ARG A 232 -21.62 -0.55 -6.77
C ARG A 232 -22.68 0.33 -6.12
N GLU A 233 -23.01 1.47 -6.73
CA GLU A 233 -24.05 2.38 -6.23
C GLU A 233 -25.43 1.69 -6.20
N TYR A 234 -25.77 0.92 -7.25
CA TYR A 234 -27.01 0.15 -7.25
C TYR A 234 -27.07 -0.85 -6.09
N LYS A 235 -26.00 -1.61 -5.84
CA LYS A 235 -25.93 -2.57 -4.73
C LYS A 235 -26.16 -1.90 -3.38
N VAL A 236 -25.57 -0.72 -3.17
CA VAL A 236 -25.79 0.10 -1.96
C VAL A 236 -27.26 0.52 -1.86
N GLN A 237 -27.87 1.03 -2.93
CA GLN A 237 -29.26 1.48 -2.92
C GLN A 237 -30.28 0.34 -2.74
N ALA A 238 -30.08 -0.79 -3.43
CA ALA A 238 -30.97 -1.95 -3.39
C ALA A 238 -31.06 -2.56 -1.98
N PHE A 239 -29.94 -2.55 -1.26
CA PHE A 239 -29.88 -2.94 0.15
C PHE A 239 -30.89 -2.14 1.01
N PHE A 240 -30.88 -0.81 0.90
CA PHE A 240 -31.77 0.07 1.68
C PHE A 240 -33.25 -0.08 1.32
N GLN A 241 -33.57 -0.22 0.03
CA GLN A 241 -34.96 -0.37 -0.40
C GLN A 241 -35.58 -1.68 0.11
N LYS A 242 -34.80 -2.77 0.21
CA LYS A 242 -35.29 -4.05 0.75
C LYS A 242 -35.39 -4.04 2.29
N THR A 243 -34.49 -3.35 3.00
CA THR A 243 -34.64 -3.15 4.45
C THR A 243 -35.93 -2.40 4.79
N ARG A 244 -36.36 -1.43 3.95
CA ARG A 244 -37.66 -0.75 4.08
C ARG A 244 -38.84 -1.71 3.91
N ARG A 245 -38.81 -2.62 2.92
CA ARG A 245 -39.89 -3.59 2.64
C ARG A 245 -40.07 -4.63 3.75
N LYS A 246 -38.98 -5.18 4.31
CA LYS A 246 -39.05 -6.11 5.45
C LYS A 246 -39.58 -5.47 6.73
N THR A 247 -39.46 -4.16 6.87
CA THR A 247 -39.99 -3.41 8.02
C THR A 247 -41.47 -3.06 7.83
N ARG A 248 -41.92 -2.75 6.60
CA ARG A 248 -43.35 -2.56 6.27
C ARG A 248 -44.20 -3.80 6.56
N SER A 249 -43.70 -4.99 6.20
CA SER A 249 -44.37 -6.27 6.51
C SER A 249 -44.61 -6.55 8.01
N LYS A 250 -43.97 -5.80 8.92
CA LYS A 250 -44.15 -5.93 10.39
C LYS A 250 -45.01 -4.82 11.01
N THR A 251 -45.47 -3.86 10.22
CA THR A 251 -46.17 -2.65 10.74
C THR A 251 -47.38 -2.21 9.91
N ASP A 252 -47.88 -3.06 9.02
CA ASP A 252 -49.11 -2.74 8.29
C ASP A 252 -50.34 -3.21 9.08
N SER A 253 -50.74 -2.37 10.05
CA SER A 253 -52.14 -2.05 10.29
C SER A 253 -52.31 -0.53 10.15
N GLU A 254 -53.14 -0.15 9.16
CA GLU A 254 -53.77 1.16 8.93
C GLU A 254 -52.97 2.31 8.26
N ASN A 255 -53.27 2.44 6.96
CA ASN A 255 -53.61 3.60 6.12
C ASN A 255 -53.12 5.05 6.41
N ASP A 256 -52.63 5.64 5.30
CA ASP A 256 -52.76 7.03 4.82
C ASP A 256 -51.68 8.10 5.17
N PRO A 257 -51.60 9.23 4.45
CA PRO A 257 -50.66 9.46 3.35
C PRO A 257 -49.72 10.65 3.66
N ALA A 258 -48.40 10.47 3.62
CA ALA A 258 -47.49 11.62 3.59
C ALA A 258 -46.06 11.21 3.23
N LEU A 259 -45.73 11.34 1.94
CA LEU A 259 -44.42 11.06 1.36
C LEU A 259 -43.27 11.91 1.98
N ASN A 260 -43.58 12.95 2.76
CA ASN A 260 -42.59 13.76 3.49
C ASN A 260 -42.45 13.42 5.00
N LYS A 261 -43.37 12.64 5.60
CA LYS A 261 -43.21 12.13 6.99
C LYS A 261 -42.43 10.79 7.03
N GLU A 262 -42.41 10.02 5.94
CA GLU A 262 -41.72 8.72 5.88
C GLU A 262 -40.18 8.82 5.90
N GLN A 263 -39.56 9.84 5.29
CA GLN A 263 -38.11 10.06 5.37
C GLN A 263 -37.68 10.44 6.80
N ALA A 264 -38.50 11.20 7.52
CA ALA A 264 -38.28 11.56 8.93
C ALA A 264 -38.53 10.38 9.89
N LYS A 265 -39.53 9.52 9.61
CA LYS A 265 -39.79 8.28 10.36
C LYS A 265 -38.70 7.22 10.14
N CYS A 266 -38.18 7.06 8.91
CA CYS A 266 -37.00 6.23 8.63
C CYS A 266 -35.76 6.69 9.42
N ARG A 267 -35.51 8.00 9.50
CA ARG A 267 -34.44 8.58 10.34
C ARG A 267 -34.66 8.33 11.84
N LYS A 268 -35.90 8.37 12.34
CA LYS A 268 -36.25 8.01 13.74
C LYS A 268 -36.11 6.51 14.02
N LEU A 269 -36.41 5.64 13.06
CA LEU A 269 -36.33 4.18 13.24
C LEU A 269 -34.89 3.65 13.13
N VAL A 270 -34.06 4.24 12.27
CA VAL A 270 -32.59 4.00 12.27
C VAL A 270 -31.99 4.40 13.62
N LYS A 271 -32.41 5.54 14.21
CA LYS A 271 -32.07 5.90 15.60
C LYS A 271 -32.53 4.84 16.63
N SER A 272 -33.64 4.14 16.39
CA SER A 272 -34.16 3.09 17.29
C SER A 272 -33.45 1.73 17.15
N LEU A 273 -33.07 1.34 15.93
CA LEU A 273 -32.36 0.09 15.64
C LEU A 273 -30.88 0.20 16.04
N VAL A 274 -30.27 1.38 15.87
CA VAL A 274 -28.96 1.73 16.43
C VAL A 274 -29.01 1.76 17.96
N ARG A 275 -30.15 2.10 18.57
CA ARG A 275 -30.37 2.01 20.04
C ARG A 275 -30.53 0.57 20.54
N ARG A 276 -31.07 -0.37 19.75
CA ARG A 276 -31.48 -1.72 20.21
C ARG A 276 -30.44 -2.86 20.04
N ARG A 277 -29.15 -2.59 19.80
CA ARG A 277 -28.06 -3.60 19.81
C ARG A 277 -28.26 -4.86 18.93
N LYS A 278 -29.21 -4.91 17.98
CA LYS A 278 -29.46 -6.08 17.12
C LYS A 278 -28.61 -6.09 15.84
N LEU A 279 -27.28 -6.06 16.00
CA LEU A 279 -26.31 -6.11 14.90
C LEU A 279 -26.40 -7.44 14.12
N THR A 280 -26.75 -8.52 14.83
CA THR A 280 -26.76 -9.89 14.32
C THR A 280 -27.92 -10.17 13.36
N GLU A 281 -29.09 -9.56 13.56
CA GLU A 281 -30.23 -9.69 12.64
C GLU A 281 -29.99 -8.88 11.35
N ALA A 282 -29.42 -7.66 11.47
CA ALA A 282 -29.03 -6.86 10.31
C ALA A 282 -27.91 -7.54 9.49
N GLN A 283 -26.90 -8.11 10.15
CA GLN A 283 -25.83 -8.88 9.48
C GLN A 283 -26.30 -10.23 8.92
N LYS A 284 -27.23 -10.94 9.56
CA LYS A 284 -27.82 -12.18 9.01
C LYS A 284 -28.69 -11.90 7.78
N LEU A 285 -29.41 -10.78 7.76
CA LEU A 285 -30.16 -10.30 6.58
C LEU A 285 -29.24 -9.92 5.41
N VAL A 286 -28.12 -9.24 5.70
CA VAL A 286 -27.03 -9.00 4.73
C VAL A 286 -26.51 -10.32 4.16
N GLN A 287 -26.36 -11.36 5.01
CA GLN A 287 -25.75 -12.61 4.60
C GLN A 287 -26.63 -13.53 3.76
N GLN A 288 -27.94 -13.54 4.03
CA GLN A 288 -28.91 -14.36 3.30
C GLN A 288 -29.37 -13.72 1.98
N GLU A 289 -29.03 -12.45 1.70
CA GLU A 289 -29.63 -11.70 0.58
C GLU A 289 -28.62 -11.02 -0.39
N ILE A 290 -27.30 -11.17 -0.19
CA ILE A 290 -26.28 -10.87 -1.22
C ILE A 290 -26.18 -12.04 -2.22
N GLU A 291 -27.31 -12.40 -2.82
CA GLU A 291 -27.37 -13.18 -4.07
C GLU A 291 -27.92 -12.29 -5.19
N LEU A 292 -27.55 -11.01 -5.20
CA LEU A 292 -27.66 -10.20 -6.41
C LEU A 292 -26.51 -10.63 -7.32
N GLU A 293 -26.81 -11.31 -8.43
CA GLU A 293 -25.83 -11.72 -9.45
C GLU A 293 -24.85 -10.57 -9.75
N GLU A 294 -23.55 -10.83 -9.63
CA GLU A 294 -22.51 -9.90 -10.08
C GLU A 294 -22.73 -9.59 -11.56
N TRP A 295 -22.68 -8.32 -11.94
CA TRP A 295 -22.82 -7.98 -13.35
C TRP A 295 -21.59 -8.49 -14.09
N GLY A 296 -21.79 -9.23 -15.19
CA GLY A 296 -20.68 -9.67 -16.02
C GLY A 296 -19.91 -8.48 -16.61
N THR A 297 -18.60 -8.63 -16.83
CA THR A 297 -17.73 -7.59 -17.42
C THR A 297 -18.29 -7.03 -18.72
N GLU A 298 -18.91 -7.87 -19.55
CA GLU A 298 -19.57 -7.43 -20.78
C GLU A 298 -20.71 -6.44 -20.51
N ALA A 299 -21.54 -6.70 -19.50
CA ALA A 299 -22.65 -5.82 -19.12
C ALA A 299 -22.15 -4.47 -18.61
N GLN A 300 -21.16 -4.48 -17.72
CA GLN A 300 -20.52 -3.28 -17.18
C GLN A 300 -19.92 -2.43 -18.32
N VAL A 301 -19.16 -3.06 -19.22
CA VAL A 301 -18.54 -2.35 -20.35
C VAL A 301 -19.58 -1.82 -21.33
N LYS A 302 -20.64 -2.58 -21.67
CA LYS A 302 -21.71 -2.09 -22.55
C LYS A 302 -22.45 -0.89 -21.96
N LEU A 303 -22.77 -0.93 -20.67
CA LEU A 303 -23.38 0.21 -19.96
C LEU A 303 -22.43 1.41 -19.93
N GLY A 304 -21.19 1.20 -19.51
CA GLY A 304 -20.19 2.26 -19.43
C GLY A 304 -19.93 2.92 -20.78
N THR A 305 -19.82 2.15 -21.87
CA THR A 305 -19.66 2.74 -23.21
C THR A 305 -20.86 3.62 -23.58
N ARG A 306 -22.09 3.17 -23.34
CA ARG A 306 -23.28 3.97 -23.63
C ARG A 306 -23.29 5.28 -22.85
N LEU A 307 -22.91 5.24 -21.58
CA LEU A 307 -22.82 6.42 -20.74
C LEU A 307 -21.70 7.39 -21.19
N ILE A 308 -20.58 6.87 -21.72
CA ILE A 308 -19.52 7.68 -22.32
C ILE A 308 -20.02 8.35 -23.60
N GLU A 309 -20.77 7.65 -24.44
CA GLU A 309 -21.38 8.21 -25.65
C GLU A 309 -22.31 9.39 -25.29
N LEU A 310 -23.19 9.21 -24.31
CA LEU A 310 -24.06 10.30 -23.83
C LEU A 310 -23.24 11.48 -23.29
N LEU A 311 -22.10 11.23 -22.62
CA LEU A 311 -21.19 12.28 -22.17
C LEU A 311 -20.54 13.03 -23.35
N LEU A 312 -20.07 12.31 -24.37
CA LEU A 312 -19.48 12.90 -25.57
C LEU A 312 -20.46 13.83 -26.29
N ASP A 313 -21.74 13.45 -26.33
CA ASP A 313 -22.80 14.22 -26.99
C ASP A 313 -23.32 15.41 -26.15
N SER A 314 -23.02 15.44 -24.85
CA SER A 314 -23.61 16.41 -23.91
C SER A 314 -22.60 17.39 -23.31
N ALA A 315 -21.30 17.07 -23.30
CA ALA A 315 -20.27 17.89 -22.65
C ALA A 315 -19.51 18.75 -23.67
N PHE A 316 -19.66 20.07 -23.56
CA PHE A 316 -19.00 21.07 -24.41
C PHE A 316 -18.20 22.06 -23.56
N VAL A 317 -17.21 22.69 -24.17
CA VAL A 317 -16.34 23.71 -23.58
C VAL A 317 -16.39 24.93 -24.46
N GLN A 318 -16.44 26.10 -23.84
CA GLN A 318 -16.32 27.38 -24.50
C GLN A 318 -14.90 27.91 -24.30
N SER A 319 -14.27 28.36 -25.38
CA SER A 319 -12.96 29.03 -25.30
C SER A 319 -13.08 30.34 -24.52
N PRO A 320 -12.08 30.74 -23.71
CA PRO A 320 -11.99 32.10 -23.19
C PRO A 320 -12.06 33.06 -24.39
N ALA A 321 -12.89 34.09 -24.32
CA ALA A 321 -13.10 35.00 -25.43
C ALA A 321 -11.80 35.76 -25.75
N ASP A 322 -11.07 35.31 -26.77
CA ASP A 322 -10.10 36.16 -27.46
C ASP A 322 -10.92 37.27 -28.13
N GLN A 323 -10.87 38.46 -27.53
CA GLN A 323 -11.76 39.57 -27.83
C GLN A 323 -11.50 40.14 -29.22
N THR A 324 -12.28 39.70 -30.19
CA THR A 324 -12.82 40.59 -31.23
C THR A 324 -14.35 40.63 -31.09
N PRO A 325 -15.00 41.80 -31.15
CA PRO A 325 -16.43 41.95 -30.90
C PRO A 325 -17.33 41.23 -31.92
N ASP A 326 -16.76 40.56 -32.93
CA ASP A 326 -17.46 39.94 -34.05
C ASP A 326 -17.28 38.40 -34.13
N SER A 327 -16.66 37.78 -33.12
CA SER A 327 -16.46 36.33 -33.09
C SER A 327 -17.62 35.60 -32.38
N SER A 328 -18.25 34.66 -33.07
CA SER A 328 -19.26 33.78 -32.48
C SER A 328 -18.63 32.85 -31.42
N PRO A 329 -19.34 32.49 -30.34
CA PRO A 329 -18.81 31.61 -29.31
C PRO A 329 -18.41 30.24 -29.89
N ASP A 330 -17.11 29.93 -29.84
CA ASP A 330 -16.54 28.66 -30.30
C ASP A 330 -16.82 27.54 -29.27
N PHE A 331 -17.91 26.81 -29.48
CA PHE A 331 -18.27 25.64 -28.70
C PHE A 331 -17.58 24.40 -29.25
N ARG A 332 -16.72 23.78 -28.43
CA ARG A 332 -16.02 22.55 -28.78
C ARG A 332 -16.44 21.39 -27.88
N PRO A 333 -16.46 20.14 -28.37
CA PRO A 333 -16.67 18.98 -27.51
C PRO A 333 -15.60 18.88 -26.43
N ALA A 334 -16.02 18.74 -25.17
CA ALA A 334 -15.13 18.60 -24.01
C ALA A 334 -14.29 17.32 -24.09
N PHE A 335 -14.84 16.28 -24.72
CA PHE A 335 -14.23 14.98 -24.87
C PHE A 335 -14.35 14.51 -26.32
N LYS A 336 -13.33 13.81 -26.80
CA LYS A 336 -13.27 13.28 -28.18
C LYS A 336 -12.87 11.81 -28.14
N HIS A 337 -13.52 11.01 -28.98
CA HIS A 337 -13.16 9.62 -29.22
C HIS A 337 -12.12 9.56 -30.35
N VAL A 338 -10.86 9.30 -29.99
CA VAL A 338 -9.71 9.44 -30.90
C VAL A 338 -9.00 8.11 -31.09
N LEU A 339 -8.62 7.82 -32.34
CA LEU A 339 -7.75 6.69 -32.68
C LEU A 339 -6.28 7.08 -32.50
N ARG A 340 -5.60 6.52 -31.50
CA ARG A 340 -4.15 6.67 -31.36
C ARG A 340 -3.44 5.76 -32.37
N LYS A 341 -2.63 6.38 -33.23
CA LYS A 341 -1.76 5.71 -34.20
C LYS A 341 -0.77 4.78 -33.46
N PRO A 342 -0.33 3.68 -34.10
CA PRO A 342 0.62 2.78 -33.46
C PRO A 342 1.94 3.50 -33.23
N ILE A 343 2.46 3.43 -32.01
CA ILE A 343 3.77 3.99 -31.64
C ILE A 343 4.71 2.82 -31.42
N VAL A 344 5.93 2.92 -31.95
CA VAL A 344 7.02 2.02 -31.59
C VAL A 344 7.59 2.53 -30.27
N GLU A 345 7.40 1.76 -29.20
CA GLU A 345 7.92 2.07 -27.88
C GLU A 345 8.72 0.87 -27.39
N ASN A 346 10.00 1.08 -27.05
CA ASN A 346 10.94 0.02 -26.66
C ASN A 346 11.03 -1.13 -27.68
N GLY A 347 11.03 -0.81 -28.98
CA GLY A 347 11.12 -1.81 -30.05
C GLY A 347 9.86 -2.66 -30.26
N ARG A 348 8.76 -2.37 -29.56
CA ARG A 348 7.47 -3.05 -29.75
C ARG A 348 6.44 -2.10 -30.33
N LEU A 349 5.83 -2.51 -31.45
CA LEU A 349 4.72 -1.79 -32.06
C LEU A 349 3.48 -1.90 -31.15
N LYS A 350 3.13 -0.82 -30.45
CA LYS A 350 1.83 -0.75 -29.77
C LYS A 350 0.75 -0.69 -30.84
N LYS A 351 -0.21 -1.63 -30.79
CA LYS A 351 -1.33 -1.66 -31.74
C LYS A 351 -2.17 -0.38 -31.65
N LYS A 352 -2.81 -0.03 -32.77
CA LYS A 352 -3.87 0.98 -32.85
C LYS A 352 -4.88 0.73 -31.72
N HIS A 353 -5.21 1.78 -30.98
CA HIS A 353 -6.22 1.71 -29.94
C HIS A 353 -6.94 3.05 -29.83
N PHE A 354 -8.19 2.99 -29.41
CA PHE A 354 -9.00 4.17 -29.22
C PHE A 354 -8.92 4.65 -27.76
N VAL A 355 -8.93 5.97 -27.61
CA VAL A 355 -8.96 6.67 -26.33
C VAL A 355 -10.10 7.68 -26.31
N ILE A 356 -10.54 8.04 -25.11
CA ILE A 356 -11.26 9.28 -24.86
C ILE A 356 -10.21 10.30 -24.46
N GLU A 357 -10.14 11.41 -25.18
CA GLU A 357 -9.21 12.51 -24.97
C GLU A 357 -10.01 13.76 -24.61
N CYS A 358 -9.61 14.49 -23.56
CA CYS A 358 -10.26 15.74 -23.22
C CYS A 358 -9.68 16.91 -24.01
N ASP A 359 -10.47 17.98 -24.17
CA ASP A 359 -10.01 19.22 -24.76
C ASP A 359 -8.85 19.85 -23.93
N PRO A 360 -7.87 20.53 -24.56
CA PRO A 360 -6.78 21.18 -23.83
C PRO A 360 -7.23 22.11 -22.71
N LEU A 361 -8.34 22.85 -22.88
CA LEU A 361 -8.86 23.74 -21.83
C LEU A 361 -9.35 22.96 -20.59
N VAL A 362 -9.92 21.78 -20.82
CA VAL A 362 -10.33 20.86 -19.74
C VAL A 362 -9.09 20.29 -19.06
N HIS A 363 -8.07 19.94 -19.83
CA HIS A 363 -6.81 19.39 -19.33
C HIS A 363 -6.03 20.40 -18.47
N GLU A 364 -5.89 21.64 -18.93
CA GLU A 364 -5.28 22.74 -18.17
C GLU A 364 -6.04 23.01 -16.87
N GLY A 365 -7.37 22.85 -16.91
CA GLY A 365 -8.21 22.94 -15.72
C GLY A 365 -7.93 21.89 -14.65
N PHE A 366 -7.38 20.71 -14.96
CA PHE A 366 -7.29 19.56 -14.03
C PHE A 366 -6.61 19.89 -12.69
N GLU A 367 -5.54 20.70 -12.71
CA GLU A 367 -4.81 21.06 -11.48
C GLU A 367 -5.71 21.84 -10.52
N SER A 368 -6.42 22.85 -11.02
CA SER A 368 -7.42 23.60 -10.25
C SER A 368 -8.66 22.76 -9.89
N THR A 369 -8.97 21.75 -10.72
CA THR A 369 -10.15 20.88 -10.58
C THR A 369 -9.96 19.81 -9.54
N ALA A 370 -8.74 19.31 -9.33
CA ALA A 370 -8.44 18.22 -8.39
C ALA A 370 -9.02 18.48 -7.00
N ARG A 371 -8.97 19.74 -6.55
CA ARG A 371 -9.54 20.21 -5.29
C ARG A 371 -11.07 20.13 -5.24
N HIS A 372 -11.73 20.19 -6.40
CA HIS A 372 -13.18 20.23 -6.57
C HIS A 372 -13.79 18.89 -6.98
N VAL A 373 -12.99 17.91 -7.41
CA VAL A 373 -13.47 16.55 -7.65
C VAL A 373 -13.97 15.96 -6.33
N GLU A 374 -15.23 15.54 -6.31
CA GLU A 374 -15.73 14.73 -5.20
C GLU A 374 -14.94 13.42 -5.12
N ILE A 375 -14.29 13.20 -3.97
CA ILE A 375 -13.64 11.94 -3.61
C ILE A 375 -14.67 11.12 -2.84
N PRO A 376 -15.34 10.16 -3.50
CA PRO A 376 -16.29 9.29 -2.83
C PRO A 376 -15.53 8.38 -1.88
N TYR A 377 -16.04 8.26 -0.65
CA TYR A 377 -15.52 7.38 0.41
C TYR A 377 -14.15 7.83 0.96
N LEU A 378 -14.20 8.68 1.97
CA LEU A 378 -13.05 9.09 2.79
C LEU A 378 -12.62 7.95 3.75
N PRO A 379 -11.44 8.06 4.40
CA PRO A 379 -11.06 7.16 5.48
C PRO A 379 -12.16 7.07 6.55
N MET A 380 -12.32 5.88 7.16
CA MET A 380 -13.46 5.62 8.03
C MET A 380 -13.37 6.41 9.34
N LEU A 381 -14.45 7.06 9.76
CA LEU A 381 -14.52 7.80 11.03
C LEU A 381 -14.69 6.88 12.25
N VAL A 382 -14.95 5.59 12.02
CA VAL A 382 -15.13 4.57 13.06
C VAL A 382 -14.29 3.34 12.70
N PRO A 383 -13.94 2.49 13.68
CA PRO A 383 -13.21 1.26 13.42
C PRO A 383 -13.88 0.41 12.33
N PRO A 384 -13.11 -0.18 11.41
CA PRO A 384 -13.62 -1.06 10.37
C PRO A 384 -14.38 -2.27 10.94
N THR A 385 -15.28 -2.83 10.13
CA THR A 385 -15.93 -4.10 10.44
C THR A 385 -14.89 -5.21 10.45
N LYS A 386 -14.84 -5.98 11.55
CA LYS A 386 -13.95 -7.14 11.68
C LYS A 386 -14.16 -8.17 10.57
N TRP A 387 -13.06 -8.73 10.06
CA TRP A 387 -13.08 -9.77 9.04
C TRP A 387 -13.64 -11.10 9.57
N LYS A 388 -14.58 -11.69 8.82
CA LYS A 388 -15.25 -12.96 9.14
C LYS A 388 -15.36 -13.92 7.95
N GLY A 389 -14.83 -13.52 6.79
CA GLY A 389 -14.93 -14.27 5.55
C GLY A 389 -14.46 -13.44 4.34
N TYR A 390 -14.51 -14.05 3.16
CA TYR A 390 -14.01 -13.44 1.92
C TYR A 390 -14.57 -12.04 1.62
N ASP A 391 -15.87 -11.85 1.81
CA ASP A 391 -16.64 -10.64 1.50
C ASP A 391 -17.29 -10.03 2.77
N LYS A 392 -16.73 -10.33 3.94
CA LYS A 392 -17.28 -9.93 5.25
C LYS A 392 -16.22 -9.25 6.11
N GLY A 393 -16.13 -7.93 6.03
CA GLY A 393 -15.18 -7.13 6.81
C GLY A 393 -14.91 -5.80 6.11
N GLY A 394 -14.01 -4.98 6.66
CA GLY A 394 -13.66 -3.69 6.07
C GLY A 394 -14.71 -2.60 6.32
N HIS A 395 -15.38 -2.13 5.28
CA HIS A 395 -16.38 -1.04 5.41
C HIS A 395 -17.67 -1.49 6.12
N LEU A 396 -18.56 -0.54 6.44
CA LEU A 396 -19.86 -0.88 7.05
C LEU A 396 -20.87 -1.42 6.03
N PHE A 397 -20.92 -0.81 4.85
CA PHE A 397 -21.88 -1.12 3.79
C PHE A 397 -21.22 -1.27 2.41
N LEU A 398 -20.04 -0.69 2.19
CA LEU A 398 -19.34 -0.85 0.93
C LEU A 398 -18.82 -2.29 0.77
N PRO A 399 -19.04 -2.94 -0.40
CA PRO A 399 -18.49 -4.25 -0.69
C PRO A 399 -16.97 -4.24 -0.50
N SER A 400 -16.51 -5.14 0.37
CA SER A 400 -15.13 -5.22 0.79
C SER A 400 -14.69 -6.68 0.72
N TYR A 401 -13.57 -6.93 0.05
CA TYR A 401 -13.05 -8.27 -0.17
C TYR A 401 -11.68 -8.41 0.49
N VAL A 402 -11.45 -9.54 1.16
CA VAL A 402 -10.20 -9.80 1.89
C VAL A 402 -8.99 -9.85 0.95
N MET A 403 -9.18 -10.32 -0.30
CA MET A 403 -8.13 -10.48 -1.30
C MET A 403 -8.48 -9.77 -2.62
N ARG A 404 -7.51 -9.02 -3.16
CA ARG A 404 -7.54 -8.38 -4.48
C ARG A 404 -7.28 -9.43 -5.57
N THR A 405 -8.33 -10.13 -6.01
CA THR A 405 -8.21 -11.20 -7.02
C THR A 405 -8.17 -10.69 -8.47
N HIS A 406 -8.51 -9.42 -8.71
CA HIS A 406 -8.63 -8.84 -10.05
C HIS A 406 -9.47 -9.67 -11.03
N GLY A 407 -10.48 -10.39 -10.52
CA GLY A 407 -11.38 -11.22 -11.32
C GLY A 407 -10.88 -12.63 -11.63
N VAL A 408 -9.72 -13.05 -11.09
CA VAL A 408 -9.17 -14.40 -11.27
C VAL A 408 -10.01 -15.41 -10.49
N LYS A 409 -10.54 -16.41 -11.19
CA LYS A 409 -11.49 -17.38 -10.61
C LYS A 409 -10.85 -18.28 -9.57
N ASP A 410 -9.72 -18.89 -9.91
CA ASP A 410 -9.03 -19.86 -9.04
C ASP A 410 -8.66 -19.24 -7.68
N GLN A 411 -8.27 -17.95 -7.67
CA GLN A 411 -7.98 -17.21 -6.43
C GLN A 411 -9.24 -16.99 -5.59
N LYS A 412 -10.35 -16.60 -6.24
CA LYS A 412 -11.65 -16.39 -5.58
C LYS A 412 -12.20 -17.71 -5.01
N GLU A 413 -12.03 -18.80 -5.73
CA GLU A 413 -12.45 -20.14 -5.29
C GLU A 413 -11.58 -20.63 -4.12
N ALA A 414 -10.26 -20.51 -4.22
CA ALA A 414 -9.33 -20.95 -3.17
C ALA A 414 -9.59 -20.26 -1.83
N ILE A 415 -9.80 -18.94 -1.82
CA ILE A 415 -10.08 -18.21 -0.57
C ILE A 415 -11.49 -18.48 -0.02
N LYS A 416 -12.45 -18.85 -0.88
CA LYS A 416 -13.83 -19.17 -0.48
C LYS A 416 -13.97 -20.60 0.03
N SER A 417 -13.20 -21.54 -0.49
CA SER A 417 -13.28 -22.96 -0.13
C SER A 417 -12.55 -23.28 1.19
N VAL A 418 -11.55 -22.49 1.56
CA VAL A 418 -10.77 -22.71 2.78
C VAL A 418 -11.60 -22.49 4.05
N PRO A 419 -11.50 -23.38 5.06
CA PRO A 419 -12.18 -23.20 6.34
C PRO A 419 -11.80 -21.88 7.02
N ARG A 420 -12.79 -21.19 7.61
CA ARG A 420 -12.54 -19.91 8.32
C ARG A 420 -11.53 -20.03 9.45
N LYS A 421 -11.42 -21.20 10.09
CA LYS A 421 -10.45 -21.46 11.16
C LYS A 421 -9.01 -21.31 10.65
N GLN A 422 -8.75 -21.71 9.40
CA GLN A 422 -7.43 -21.58 8.77
C GLN A 422 -7.06 -20.11 8.52
N LEU A 423 -8.04 -19.26 8.19
CA LEU A 423 -7.84 -17.82 7.94
C LEU A 423 -7.86 -16.94 9.20
N ARG A 424 -7.93 -17.54 10.40
CA ARG A 424 -8.09 -16.77 11.65
C ARG A 424 -6.98 -15.74 11.86
N LYS A 425 -5.71 -16.16 11.75
CA LYS A 425 -4.54 -15.27 11.90
C LYS A 425 -4.58 -14.14 10.86
N VAL A 426 -4.96 -14.45 9.63
CA VAL A 426 -5.08 -13.46 8.54
C VAL A 426 -6.13 -12.40 8.86
N PHE A 427 -7.33 -12.81 9.31
CA PHE A 427 -8.38 -11.87 9.68
C PHE A 427 -8.00 -11.01 10.88
N GLU A 428 -7.37 -11.61 11.88
CA GLU A 428 -6.91 -10.91 13.08
C GLU A 428 -5.85 -9.85 12.76
N ALA A 429 -4.85 -10.19 11.94
CA ALA A 429 -3.83 -9.24 11.52
C ALA A 429 -4.43 -8.07 10.71
N LEU A 430 -5.38 -8.33 9.81
CA LEU A 430 -6.09 -7.29 9.08
C LEU A 430 -6.95 -6.40 9.98
N ASP A 431 -7.59 -6.98 11.00
CA ASP A 431 -8.37 -6.25 12.00
C ASP A 431 -7.49 -5.36 12.87
N ILE A 432 -6.26 -5.80 13.19
CA ILE A 432 -5.26 -5.01 13.93
C ILE A 432 -4.82 -3.82 13.07
N LEU A 433 -4.35 -4.08 11.84
CA LEU A 433 -3.92 -3.02 10.91
C LEU A 433 -5.04 -2.01 10.62
N GLY A 434 -6.28 -2.50 10.45
CA GLY A 434 -7.44 -1.64 10.24
C GLY A 434 -7.95 -0.93 11.49
N GLY A 435 -7.67 -1.48 12.67
CA GLY A 435 -8.05 -0.93 13.96
C GLY A 435 -7.14 0.20 14.46
N THR A 436 -5.99 0.42 13.82
CA THR A 436 -5.09 1.52 14.16
C THR A 436 -5.68 2.87 13.76
N LYS A 437 -5.83 3.77 14.74
CA LYS A 437 -6.44 5.09 14.58
C LYS A 437 -5.38 6.13 14.19
N TRP A 438 -5.59 6.80 13.07
CA TRP A 438 -4.72 7.83 12.51
C TRP A 438 -5.33 9.22 12.64
N ARG A 439 -4.50 10.26 12.60
CA ARG A 439 -4.95 11.64 12.38
C ARG A 439 -3.99 12.38 11.45
N VAL A 440 -4.41 13.55 10.99
CA VAL A 440 -3.55 14.45 10.22
C VAL A 440 -2.61 15.18 11.19
N ASN A 441 -1.30 15.12 10.95
CA ASN A 441 -0.32 15.98 11.61
C ASN A 441 -0.52 17.41 11.07
N ARG A 442 -1.20 18.24 11.86
CA ARG A 442 -1.61 19.59 11.45
C ARG A 442 -0.41 20.50 11.18
N ARG A 443 0.67 20.37 11.96
CA ARG A 443 1.87 21.22 11.80
C ARG A 443 2.56 20.95 10.47
N VAL A 444 2.80 19.69 10.14
CA VAL A 444 3.40 19.30 8.85
C VAL A 444 2.46 19.62 7.69
N HIS A 445 1.16 19.38 7.85
CA HIS A 445 0.16 19.73 6.84
C HIS A 445 0.17 21.22 6.52
N ASP A 446 0.24 22.10 7.52
CA ASP A 446 0.24 23.55 7.30
C ASP A 446 1.53 24.03 6.58
N VAL A 447 2.68 23.40 6.86
CA VAL A 447 3.93 23.62 6.11
C VAL A 447 3.78 23.19 4.66
N VAL A 448 3.24 22.00 4.42
CA VAL A 448 2.99 21.50 3.06
C VAL A 448 2.06 22.44 2.29
N GLU A 449 0.96 22.88 2.89
CA GLU A 449 0.03 23.84 2.26
C GLU A 449 0.71 25.16 1.94
N THR A 450 1.61 25.63 2.83
CA THR A 450 2.38 26.86 2.61
C THR A 450 3.32 26.70 1.41
N ILE A 451 4.14 25.66 1.39
CA ILE A 451 5.05 25.36 0.26
C ILE A 451 4.25 25.19 -1.04
N TRP A 452 3.15 24.46 -0.98
CA TRP A 452 2.28 24.24 -2.13
C TRP A 452 1.65 25.53 -2.64
N SER A 453 1.23 26.43 -1.76
CA SER A 453 0.70 27.74 -2.13
C SER A 453 1.74 28.66 -2.79
N ARG A 454 3.02 28.53 -2.41
CA ARG A 454 4.16 29.29 -2.95
C ARG A 454 4.72 28.74 -4.27
N GLY A 455 4.20 27.63 -4.79
CA GLY A 455 4.59 27.07 -6.09
C GLY A 455 5.07 25.61 -6.06
N GLY A 456 5.29 25.01 -4.89
CA GLY A 456 5.85 23.66 -4.80
C GLY A 456 7.35 23.62 -5.13
N GLY A 457 7.84 22.48 -5.64
CA GLY A 457 9.25 22.31 -6.04
C GLY A 457 10.27 22.13 -4.91
N ILE A 458 9.81 22.10 -3.65
CA ILE A 458 10.66 22.04 -2.45
C ILE A 458 10.41 20.71 -1.72
N ALA A 459 11.45 20.13 -1.12
CA ALA A 459 11.36 18.93 -0.28
C ALA A 459 10.71 17.71 -0.99
N GLY A 460 10.94 17.58 -2.31
CA GLY A 460 10.35 16.53 -3.13
C GLY A 460 8.86 16.74 -3.46
N LEU A 461 8.26 17.86 -3.09
CA LEU A 461 6.95 18.28 -3.58
C LEU A 461 7.08 18.72 -5.04
N VAL A 462 6.16 18.27 -5.89
CA VAL A 462 6.16 18.59 -7.31
C VAL A 462 6.06 20.11 -7.55
N ASP A 463 6.73 20.62 -8.58
CA ASP A 463 6.66 22.02 -8.99
C ASP A 463 5.34 22.31 -9.75
N LYS A 464 4.67 23.42 -9.43
CA LYS A 464 3.47 23.92 -10.13
C LYS A 464 3.76 24.42 -11.54
N GLY A 465 4.97 24.92 -11.78
CA GLY A 465 5.42 25.39 -13.08
C GLY A 465 5.61 24.25 -14.10
N ASN A 466 5.50 24.60 -15.38
CA ASN A 466 5.96 23.74 -16.45
C ASN A 466 7.41 24.08 -16.80
N ILE A 467 8.18 23.09 -17.21
CA ILE A 467 9.51 23.29 -17.79
C ILE A 467 9.33 24.03 -19.14
N PRO A 468 10.01 25.17 -19.36
CA PRO A 468 9.96 25.89 -20.62
C PRO A 468 10.35 25.00 -21.81
N LEU A 469 9.66 25.13 -22.94
CA LEU A 469 10.02 24.39 -24.14
C LEU A 469 11.36 24.92 -24.69
N PRO A 470 12.26 24.05 -25.16
CA PRO A 470 13.50 24.48 -25.81
C PRO A 470 13.20 25.35 -27.02
N GLU A 471 13.92 26.47 -27.12
CA GLU A 471 13.82 27.39 -28.26
C GLU A 471 14.29 26.69 -29.54
N GLN A 472 13.64 27.03 -30.65
CA GLN A 472 14.03 26.50 -31.96
C GLN A 472 15.38 27.10 -32.34
N PRO A 473 16.40 26.28 -32.67
CA PRO A 473 17.69 26.82 -33.07
C PRO A 473 17.57 27.52 -34.43
N GLU A 474 18.26 28.66 -34.59
CA GLU A 474 18.38 29.41 -35.84
C GLU A 474 19.41 28.74 -36.77
N THR A 475 19.13 27.50 -37.15
CA THR A 475 20.03 26.64 -37.96
C THR A 475 19.21 25.87 -38.98
N GLU A 476 19.79 25.65 -40.16
CA GLU A 476 19.22 24.75 -41.18
C GLU A 476 19.76 23.33 -41.05
N ASP A 477 20.71 23.08 -40.14
CA ASP A 477 21.29 21.75 -39.93
C ASP A 477 20.20 20.73 -39.53
N PRO A 478 19.95 19.70 -40.36
CA PRO A 478 18.97 18.66 -40.06
C PRO A 478 19.22 17.95 -38.73
N ASP A 479 20.49 17.78 -38.32
CA ASP A 479 20.85 17.08 -37.10
C ASP A 479 20.54 17.93 -35.86
N GLU A 480 20.81 19.23 -35.89
CA GLU A 480 20.44 20.16 -34.82
C GLU A 480 18.93 20.36 -34.71
N ILE A 481 18.22 20.48 -35.83
CA ILE A 481 16.75 20.52 -35.85
C ILE A 481 16.18 19.22 -35.26
N GLN A 482 16.77 18.08 -35.57
CA GLN A 482 16.34 16.79 -35.05
C GLN A 482 16.61 16.67 -33.54
N LYS A 483 17.79 17.08 -33.06
CA LYS A 483 18.11 17.18 -31.63
C LYS A 483 17.13 18.09 -30.89
N TRP A 484 16.79 19.25 -31.46
CA TRP A 484 15.78 20.15 -30.92
C TRP A 484 14.41 19.49 -30.84
N LYS A 485 13.93 18.85 -31.92
CA LYS A 485 12.64 18.11 -31.92
C LYS A 485 12.61 17.03 -30.83
N TRP A 486 13.72 16.34 -30.60
CA TRP A 486 13.84 15.36 -29.52
C TRP A 486 13.79 16.02 -28.14
N SER A 487 14.49 17.14 -27.97
CA SER A 487 14.47 17.94 -26.74
C SER A 487 13.07 18.46 -26.41
N VAL A 488 12.35 19.01 -27.40
CA VAL A 488 10.95 19.44 -27.27
C VAL A 488 10.05 18.26 -26.89
N LYS A 489 10.22 17.10 -27.53
CA LYS A 489 9.44 15.89 -27.21
C LYS A 489 9.72 15.40 -25.79
N LYS A 490 10.98 15.42 -25.35
CA LYS A 490 11.41 15.08 -23.99
C LYS A 490 10.80 16.02 -22.97
N THR A 491 10.87 17.33 -23.22
CA THR A 491 10.31 18.37 -22.33
C THR A 491 8.79 18.29 -22.25
N LYS A 492 8.09 18.13 -23.37
CA LYS A 492 6.64 17.87 -23.38
C LYS A 492 6.27 16.61 -22.60
N LYS A 493 7.11 15.57 -22.63
CA LYS A 493 6.89 14.36 -21.83
C LYS A 493 7.07 14.64 -20.33
N ALA A 494 8.13 15.33 -19.95
CA ALA A 494 8.38 15.72 -18.56
C ALA A 494 7.24 16.58 -18.00
N ASN A 495 6.76 17.59 -18.74
CA ASN A 495 5.63 18.42 -18.30
C ASN A 495 4.33 17.63 -18.10
N ARG A 496 4.09 16.58 -18.90
CA ARG A 496 2.95 15.69 -18.68
C ARG A 496 3.10 14.85 -17.41
N GLU A 497 4.30 14.32 -17.16
CA GLU A 497 4.59 13.57 -15.94
C GLU A 497 4.41 14.46 -14.70
N LEU A 498 4.94 15.70 -14.72
CA LEU A 498 4.75 16.71 -13.67
C LEU A 498 3.27 17.03 -13.46
N HIS A 499 2.48 17.25 -14.51
CA HIS A 499 1.05 17.50 -14.40
C HIS A 499 0.30 16.35 -13.69
N ALA A 500 0.63 15.09 -13.99
CA ALA A 500 0.04 13.94 -13.33
C ALA A 500 0.41 13.89 -11.84
N GLU A 501 1.67 14.19 -11.48
CA GLU A 501 2.13 14.28 -10.09
C GLU A 501 1.46 15.42 -9.32
N ARG A 502 1.19 16.56 -9.96
CA ARG A 502 0.43 17.68 -9.37
C ARG A 502 -1.00 17.29 -9.06
N CYS A 503 -1.67 16.61 -9.99
CA CYS A 503 -3.02 16.09 -9.77
C CYS A 503 -3.07 15.10 -8.59
N ASP A 504 -2.12 14.16 -8.52
CA ASP A 504 -2.03 13.19 -7.42
C ASP A 504 -1.77 13.88 -6.06
N THR A 505 -0.88 14.88 -6.04
CA THR A 505 -0.60 15.71 -4.86
C THR A 505 -1.86 16.41 -4.37
N GLU A 506 -2.63 17.04 -5.27
CA GLU A 506 -3.86 17.72 -4.86
C GLU A 506 -4.97 16.78 -4.38
N LEU A 507 -5.07 15.57 -4.94
CA LEU A 507 -6.01 14.57 -4.44
C LEU A 507 -5.64 14.14 -3.01
N LYS A 508 -4.36 13.98 -2.70
CA LYS A 508 -3.88 13.68 -1.34
C LYS A 508 -4.19 14.83 -0.38
N LEU A 509 -3.87 16.07 -0.75
CA LEU A 509 -4.13 17.25 0.07
C LEU A 509 -5.63 17.49 0.25
N SER A 510 -6.46 17.25 -0.77
CA SER A 510 -7.92 17.32 -0.65
C SER A 510 -8.46 16.37 0.44
N VAL A 511 -7.93 15.14 0.51
CA VAL A 511 -8.29 14.22 1.60
C VAL A 511 -7.75 14.71 2.94
N ALA A 512 -6.50 15.16 3.01
CA ALA A 512 -5.92 15.68 4.25
C ALA A 512 -6.71 16.87 4.81
N ARG A 513 -7.06 17.85 3.98
CA ARG A 513 -7.92 19.00 4.32
C ARG A 513 -9.27 18.56 4.90
N LYS A 514 -9.93 17.57 4.29
CA LYS A 514 -11.23 17.05 4.75
C LYS A 514 -11.14 16.29 6.07
N MET A 515 -9.99 15.68 6.37
CA MET A 515 -9.77 14.89 7.58
C MET A 515 -9.03 15.65 8.69
N ARG A 516 -8.56 16.89 8.44
CA ARG A 516 -7.72 17.70 9.33
C ARG A 516 -8.32 17.93 10.72
N GLU A 517 -9.64 18.16 10.76
CA GLU A 517 -10.38 18.47 11.99
C GLU A 517 -10.95 17.23 12.68
N GLU A 518 -10.79 16.03 12.11
CA GLU A 518 -11.22 14.81 12.76
C GLU A 518 -10.23 14.41 13.86
N ASP A 519 -10.72 14.05 15.05
CA ASP A 519 -9.90 13.54 16.16
C ASP A 519 -9.19 12.22 15.80
N GLY A 520 -9.67 11.52 14.77
CA GLY A 520 -8.96 10.48 14.07
C GLY A 520 -9.87 9.56 13.26
N PHE A 521 -9.25 8.78 12.39
CA PHE A 521 -9.88 7.95 11.37
C PHE A 521 -9.10 6.66 11.14
N TYR A 522 -9.67 5.74 10.36
CA TYR A 522 -9.20 4.39 10.18
C TYR A 522 -9.12 3.99 8.71
N TYR A 523 -8.23 3.05 8.42
CA TYR A 523 -8.04 2.49 7.09
C TYR A 523 -8.39 1.00 7.10
N PRO A 524 -9.53 0.56 6.54
CA PRO A 524 -9.73 -0.87 6.32
C PRO A 524 -8.63 -1.41 5.40
N HIS A 525 -8.08 -2.57 5.75
CA HIS A 525 -7.03 -3.24 4.98
C HIS A 525 -7.57 -4.47 4.25
N ASN A 526 -7.00 -4.76 3.08
CA ASN A 526 -7.12 -6.03 2.38
C ASN A 526 -5.75 -6.51 1.89
N LEU A 527 -5.72 -7.67 1.25
CA LEU A 527 -4.50 -8.33 0.80
C LEU A 527 -4.39 -8.33 -0.72
N ASP A 528 -3.18 -8.33 -1.24
CA ASP A 528 -2.94 -8.93 -2.56
C ASP A 528 -3.02 -10.47 -2.49
N PHE A 529 -2.88 -11.15 -3.63
CA PHE A 529 -2.97 -12.62 -3.66
C PHE A 529 -1.83 -13.34 -2.93
N ARG A 530 -0.74 -12.64 -2.59
CA ARG A 530 0.44 -13.18 -1.90
C ARG A 530 0.33 -13.01 -0.38
N GLY A 531 -0.58 -12.15 0.07
CA GLY A 531 -0.83 -11.85 1.47
C GLY A 531 -0.34 -10.47 1.91
N ARG A 532 0.27 -9.66 1.06
CA ARG A 532 0.70 -8.32 1.49
C ARG A 532 -0.52 -7.43 1.75
N ALA A 533 -0.55 -6.78 2.91
CA ALA A 533 -1.66 -5.92 3.32
C ALA A 533 -1.57 -4.53 2.70
N TYR A 534 -2.73 -3.95 2.38
CA TYR A 534 -2.88 -2.64 1.77
C TYR A 534 -4.13 -1.93 2.33
N PRO A 535 -4.04 -0.65 2.70
CA PRO A 535 -5.19 0.21 2.90
C PRO A 535 -6.09 0.21 1.67
N MET A 536 -7.40 0.23 1.89
CA MET A 536 -8.38 0.28 0.80
C MET A 536 -8.59 1.69 0.24
N HIS A 537 -8.25 2.75 1.00
CA HIS A 537 -8.36 4.12 0.52
C HIS A 537 -7.22 4.44 -0.47
N PRO A 538 -7.51 4.95 -1.69
CA PRO A 538 -6.54 4.98 -2.78
C PRO A 538 -5.61 6.21 -2.80
N HIS A 539 -5.96 7.32 -2.13
CA HIS A 539 -5.23 8.58 -2.25
C HIS A 539 -4.26 8.82 -1.09
N LEU A 540 -4.79 9.21 0.08
CA LEU A 540 -4.01 9.43 1.30
C LEU A 540 -4.04 8.16 2.18
N SER A 541 -2.88 7.55 2.42
CA SER A 541 -2.67 6.47 3.39
C SER A 541 -1.18 6.39 3.78
N HIS A 542 -0.88 5.75 4.90
CA HIS A 542 0.49 5.58 5.40
C HIS A 542 1.38 4.73 4.48
N LEU A 543 0.81 3.99 3.52
CA LEU A 543 1.56 3.29 2.47
C LEU A 543 2.04 4.21 1.33
N GLY A 544 1.62 5.48 1.33
CA GLY A 544 1.96 6.47 0.30
C GLY A 544 3.41 6.98 0.34
N SER A 545 3.65 8.05 -0.41
CA SER A 545 4.93 8.78 -0.49
C SER A 545 5.29 9.45 0.84
N ASP A 546 6.52 10.00 0.94
CA ASP A 546 6.99 10.76 2.11
C ASP A 546 5.97 11.81 2.57
N LEU A 547 5.41 12.61 1.64
CA LEU A 547 4.29 13.52 1.90
C LEU A 547 3.14 12.87 2.69
N CYS A 548 2.68 11.67 2.27
CA CYS A 548 1.58 10.99 2.94
C CYS A 548 1.97 10.55 4.36
N ARG A 549 3.22 10.11 4.55
CA ARG A 549 3.72 9.62 5.84
C ARG A 549 3.98 10.75 6.82
N GLY A 550 4.59 11.86 6.37
CA GLY A 550 4.82 13.04 7.22
C GLY A 550 3.52 13.72 7.65
N VAL A 551 2.47 13.70 6.82
CA VAL A 551 1.15 14.28 7.15
C VAL A 551 0.30 13.36 8.04
N LEU A 552 0.66 12.10 8.25
CA LEU A 552 -0.10 11.14 9.04
C LEU A 552 0.63 10.74 10.33
N GLU A 553 -0.08 10.74 11.45
CA GLU A 553 0.44 10.28 12.74
C GLU A 553 -0.63 9.48 13.50
N TYR A 554 -0.24 8.79 14.58
CA TYR A 554 -1.22 8.09 15.41
C TYR A 554 -2.13 9.10 16.12
N ALA A 555 -3.44 8.82 16.11
CA ALA A 555 -4.40 9.67 16.81
C ALA A 555 -4.22 9.59 18.33
N GLU A 556 -3.93 8.40 18.82
CA GLU A 556 -3.59 8.14 20.21
C GLU A 556 -2.10 8.42 20.40
N GLY A 557 -1.73 9.08 21.50
CA GLY A 557 -0.34 9.40 21.81
C GLY A 557 0.12 8.62 23.05
N ARG A 558 1.43 8.38 23.16
CA ARG A 558 2.03 7.72 24.33
C ARG A 558 3.21 8.55 24.85
N PRO A 559 3.44 8.57 26.19
CA PRO A 559 4.63 9.22 26.75
C PRO A 559 5.89 8.53 26.21
N LEU A 560 6.91 9.31 25.88
CA LEU A 560 8.15 8.79 25.30
C LEU A 560 8.88 7.82 26.24
N GLY A 561 8.95 8.15 27.53
CA GLY A 561 9.86 7.51 28.47
C GLY A 561 11.34 7.70 28.08
N LYS A 562 12.23 6.99 28.77
CA LYS A 562 13.67 7.04 28.47
C LYS A 562 14.01 6.42 27.11
N SER A 563 13.44 5.23 26.84
CA SER A 563 13.67 4.52 25.58
C SER A 563 13.06 5.25 24.38
N GLY A 564 11.84 5.77 24.50
CA GLY A 564 11.19 6.44 23.36
C GLY A 564 11.87 7.74 22.95
N LEU A 565 12.43 8.51 23.89
CA LEU A 565 13.22 9.70 23.50
C LEU A 565 14.46 9.31 22.69
N ARG A 566 15.15 8.23 23.07
CA ARG A 566 16.28 7.67 22.32
C ARG A 566 15.85 7.23 20.92
N TRP A 567 14.75 6.49 20.81
CA TRP A 567 14.24 6.00 19.53
C TRP A 567 13.70 7.11 18.63
N LEU A 568 13.15 8.19 19.19
CA LEU A 568 12.74 9.37 18.43
C LEU A 568 13.96 10.05 17.78
N LYS A 569 15.08 10.19 18.50
CA LYS A 569 16.34 10.70 17.94
C LYS A 569 16.88 9.78 16.84
N ILE A 570 16.94 8.47 17.09
CA ILE A 570 17.38 7.49 16.08
C ILE A 570 16.49 7.54 14.83
N HIS A 571 15.17 7.70 15.01
CA HIS A 571 14.22 7.82 13.90
C HIS A 571 14.50 9.08 13.07
N LEU A 572 14.73 10.23 13.70
CA LEU A 572 15.11 11.46 13.00
C LEU A 572 16.38 11.24 12.16
N ALA A 573 17.42 10.64 12.73
CA ALA A 573 18.65 10.30 12.02
C ALA A 573 18.40 9.35 10.83
N ASN A 574 17.53 8.34 11.00
CA ASN A 574 17.13 7.43 9.94
C ASN A 574 16.37 8.13 8.81
N LYS A 575 15.47 9.08 9.13
CA LYS A 575 14.72 9.86 8.14
C LYS A 575 15.59 10.89 7.42
N TYR A 576 16.62 11.42 8.09
CA TYR A 576 17.63 12.28 7.46
C TYR A 576 18.37 11.53 6.35
N GLY A 577 18.77 10.27 6.60
CA GLY A 577 19.38 9.42 5.58
C GLY A 577 20.79 9.87 5.18
N GLY A 578 21.18 9.69 3.90
CA GLY A 578 22.48 10.17 3.41
C GLY A 578 23.68 9.37 3.93
N GLY A 579 23.48 8.13 4.39
CA GLY A 579 24.49 7.29 5.02
C GLY A 579 24.45 7.33 6.55
N ILE A 580 23.75 8.29 7.15
CA ILE A 580 23.55 8.38 8.61
C ILE A 580 22.76 7.17 9.13
N GLU A 581 21.83 6.64 8.32
CA GLU A 581 21.04 5.46 8.67
C GLU A 581 21.90 4.18 8.81
N LYS A 582 23.13 4.21 8.27
CA LYS A 582 24.12 3.12 8.33
C LYS A 582 25.09 3.21 9.50
N LEU A 583 25.01 4.27 10.29
CA LEU A 583 25.83 4.41 11.48
C LEU A 583 25.32 3.54 12.62
N SER A 584 26.14 3.37 13.67
CA SER A 584 25.71 2.77 14.92
C SER A 584 24.62 3.63 15.58
N HIS A 585 23.83 3.06 16.49
CA HIS A 585 22.83 3.85 17.23
C HIS A 585 23.47 5.02 18.00
N GLU A 586 24.63 4.83 18.62
CA GLU A 586 25.31 5.90 19.37
C GLU A 586 25.79 7.02 18.45
N SER A 587 26.31 6.68 17.27
CA SER A 587 26.69 7.68 16.25
C SER A 587 25.47 8.42 15.69
N LYS A 588 24.31 7.77 15.56
CA LYS A 588 23.06 8.42 15.17
C LYS A 588 22.58 9.41 16.25
N LEU A 589 22.73 9.05 17.52
CA LEU A 589 22.40 9.94 18.63
C LEU A 589 23.33 11.17 18.62
N ALA A 590 24.64 10.96 18.51
CA ALA A 590 25.61 12.05 18.42
C ALA A 590 25.29 13.01 17.27
N PHE A 591 24.97 12.49 16.08
CA PHE A 591 24.52 13.30 14.95
C PHE A 591 23.32 14.20 15.30
N VAL A 592 22.34 13.67 16.04
CA VAL A 592 21.17 14.46 16.46
C VAL A 592 21.51 15.50 17.51
N GLU A 593 22.38 15.18 18.48
CA GLU A 593 22.85 16.16 19.48
C GLU A 593 23.59 17.33 18.80
N ASP A 594 24.46 17.02 17.83
CA ASP A 594 25.26 18.02 17.11
C ASP A 594 24.40 18.98 16.27
N HIS A 595 23.22 18.53 15.83
CA HIS A 595 22.28 19.29 14.99
C HIS A 595 21.04 19.78 15.76
N LEU A 596 21.04 19.77 17.09
CA LEU A 596 19.94 20.33 17.87
C LEU A 596 19.54 21.76 17.46
N PRO A 597 20.47 22.69 17.18
CA PRO A 597 20.10 24.03 16.70
C PRO A 597 19.31 24.00 15.39
N ASP A 598 19.72 23.18 14.43
CA ASP A 598 19.04 23.01 13.13
C ASP A 598 17.66 22.36 13.30
N ILE A 599 17.53 21.44 14.25
CA ILE A 599 16.27 20.77 14.58
C ILE A 599 15.27 21.77 15.19
N PHE A 600 15.72 22.59 16.14
CA PHE A 600 14.87 23.62 16.76
C PHE A 600 14.44 24.68 15.74
N ASP A 601 15.35 25.11 14.86
CA ASP A 601 15.03 26.04 13.77
C ASP A 601 14.02 25.41 12.80
N SER A 602 14.26 24.17 12.36
CA SER A 602 13.35 23.44 11.46
C SER A 602 11.95 23.26 12.06
N ALA A 603 11.84 23.09 13.38
CA ALA A 603 10.57 22.93 14.07
C ALA A 603 9.79 24.24 14.26
N SER A 604 10.51 25.35 14.43
CA SER A 604 9.95 26.68 14.75
C SER A 604 9.68 27.51 13.50
N ASN A 605 10.63 27.50 12.56
CA ASN A 605 10.62 28.27 11.31
C ASN A 605 10.78 27.34 10.08
N PRO A 606 9.85 26.38 9.86
CA PRO A 606 10.04 25.31 8.88
C PRO A 606 10.16 25.75 7.42
N VAL A 607 9.68 26.96 7.07
CA VAL A 607 9.65 27.47 5.69
C VAL A 607 10.59 28.66 5.49
N ASP A 608 10.73 29.53 6.49
CA ASP A 608 11.47 30.79 6.38
C ASP A 608 12.80 30.79 7.18
N GLY A 609 13.14 29.67 7.84
CA GLY A 609 14.41 29.47 8.55
C GLY A 609 15.52 28.86 7.66
N ASN A 610 16.47 28.15 8.28
CA ASN A 610 17.58 27.47 7.59
C ASN A 610 17.12 26.26 6.76
N CYS A 611 15.93 25.74 7.07
CA CYS A 611 15.27 24.66 6.33
C CYS A 611 16.13 23.39 6.18
N TRP A 612 16.93 23.07 7.20
CA TRP A 612 17.85 21.93 7.22
C TRP A 612 17.17 20.60 6.86
N TRP A 613 15.93 20.41 7.32
CA TRP A 613 15.10 19.22 7.07
C TRP A 613 14.87 18.91 5.58
N ILE A 614 14.99 19.89 4.67
CA ILE A 614 14.81 19.69 3.21
C ILE A 614 15.90 18.80 2.63
N ASN A 615 17.09 18.77 3.25
CA ASN A 615 18.23 17.99 2.78
C ASN A 615 18.12 16.49 3.12
N ALA A 616 17.10 16.09 3.90
CA ALA A 616 16.85 14.71 4.26
C ALA A 616 16.40 13.85 3.06
N GLU A 617 16.62 12.54 3.13
CA GLU A 617 16.05 11.58 2.15
C GLU A 617 14.52 11.51 2.23
N ASP A 618 13.95 11.62 3.43
CA ASP A 618 12.51 11.69 3.71
C ASP A 618 12.16 13.03 4.41
N PRO A 619 12.09 14.16 3.68
CA PRO A 619 11.98 15.49 4.28
C PRO A 619 10.78 15.69 5.20
N PHE A 620 9.56 15.31 4.80
CA PHE A 620 8.37 15.58 5.61
C PHE A 620 8.29 14.70 6.86
N GLN A 621 8.78 13.45 6.79
CA GLN A 621 8.93 12.62 7.99
C GLN A 621 10.03 13.16 8.91
N CYS A 622 11.15 13.65 8.36
CA CYS A 622 12.23 14.29 9.13
C CYS A 622 11.72 15.55 9.84
N LEU A 623 10.96 16.40 9.15
CA LEU A 623 10.33 17.58 9.73
C LEU A 623 9.36 17.22 10.86
N ALA A 624 8.53 16.19 10.65
CA ALA A 624 7.63 15.69 11.70
C ALA A 624 8.41 15.29 12.95
N ALA A 625 9.52 14.57 12.79
CA ALA A 625 10.41 14.18 13.88
C ALA A 625 11.10 15.38 14.56
N CYS A 626 11.55 16.38 13.79
CA CYS A 626 12.13 17.61 14.34
C CYS A 626 11.12 18.35 15.23
N MET A 627 9.87 18.45 14.75
CA MET A 627 8.75 19.09 15.43
C MET A 627 8.37 18.39 16.75
N ASP A 628 8.37 17.06 16.75
CA ASP A 628 8.02 16.25 17.92
C ASP A 628 9.17 16.21 18.95
N LEU A 629 10.42 16.08 18.47
CA LEU A 629 11.61 16.11 19.33
C LEU A 629 11.79 17.47 20.00
N SER A 630 11.64 18.58 19.26
CA SER A 630 11.76 19.93 19.81
C SER A 630 10.74 20.15 20.94
N LYS A 631 9.48 19.78 20.70
CA LYS A 631 8.41 19.86 21.70
C LYS A 631 8.73 19.00 22.94
N ALA A 632 9.31 17.82 22.76
CA ALA A 632 9.72 16.98 23.87
C ALA A 632 10.86 17.61 24.68
N LEU A 633 11.88 18.17 24.02
CA LEU A 633 13.03 18.78 24.68
C LEU A 633 12.71 20.12 25.37
N GLU A 634 11.71 20.86 24.89
CA GLU A 634 11.19 22.08 25.53
C GLU A 634 10.29 21.77 26.75
N SER A 635 9.82 20.54 26.90
CA SER A 635 9.03 20.11 28.05
C SER A 635 9.89 20.09 29.33
N PRO A 636 9.36 20.48 30.50
CA PRO A 636 10.05 20.32 31.79
C PRO A 636 10.49 18.87 32.07
N SER A 637 9.75 17.91 31.52
CA SER A 637 10.11 16.49 31.52
C SER A 637 10.00 15.93 30.10
N PRO A 638 11.12 15.79 29.37
CA PRO A 638 11.11 15.22 28.02
C PRO A 638 10.64 13.77 27.96
N HIS A 639 10.81 13.01 29.04
CA HIS A 639 10.36 11.62 29.12
C HIS A 639 8.84 11.49 29.25
N ASP A 640 8.16 12.48 29.85
CA ASP A 640 6.70 12.46 29.99
C ASP A 640 6.00 13.11 28.79
N ALA A 641 6.77 13.69 27.86
CA ALA A 641 6.23 14.27 26.64
C ALA A 641 5.51 13.19 25.81
N VAL A 642 4.28 13.51 25.40
CA VAL A 642 3.43 12.61 24.62
C VAL A 642 3.76 12.75 23.15
N SER A 643 4.23 11.66 22.55
CA SER A 643 4.50 11.55 21.11
C SER A 643 3.38 10.77 20.42
N HIS A 644 3.07 11.22 19.20
CA HIS A 644 2.10 10.59 18.30
C HIS A 644 2.78 9.94 17.08
N LEU A 645 4.10 10.10 16.93
CA LEU A 645 4.78 9.65 15.74
C LEU A 645 4.93 8.13 15.73
N PRO A 646 4.62 7.49 14.60
CA PRO A 646 5.05 6.11 14.36
C PRO A 646 6.56 6.07 14.14
N ILE A 647 7.27 5.28 14.94
CA ILE A 647 8.70 5.03 14.76
C ILE A 647 8.87 3.80 13.88
N HIS A 648 9.58 3.98 12.77
CA HIS A 648 9.75 2.95 11.75
C HIS A 648 10.97 2.07 12.06
N GLN A 649 10.80 0.77 11.93
CA GLN A 649 11.90 -0.20 11.91
C GLN A 649 11.82 -0.96 10.58
N ASP A 650 12.86 -0.82 9.75
CA ASP A 650 12.88 -1.32 8.37
C ASP A 650 13.77 -2.57 8.25
N GLY A 651 13.30 -3.59 7.52
CA GLY A 651 14.08 -4.79 7.24
C GLY A 651 15.28 -4.51 6.32
N SER A 652 16.47 -4.99 6.70
CA SER A 652 17.70 -4.83 5.92
C SER A 652 17.73 -5.73 4.67
N CYS A 653 17.07 -5.30 3.60
CA CYS A 653 16.84 -6.10 2.38
C CYS A 653 16.04 -7.39 2.70
N ASN A 654 14.80 -7.21 3.15
CA ASN A 654 13.97 -8.27 3.72
C ASN A 654 13.86 -9.54 2.85
N GLY A 655 13.78 -9.43 1.52
CA GLY A 655 13.80 -10.59 0.62
C GLY A 655 15.05 -11.48 0.77
N LEU A 656 16.24 -10.89 0.95
CA LEU A 656 17.47 -11.65 1.21
C LEU A 656 17.52 -12.20 2.63
N GLN A 657 16.97 -11.48 3.62
CA GLN A 657 16.84 -12.01 4.98
C GLN A 657 16.03 -13.32 4.96
N HIS A 658 14.89 -13.32 4.25
CA HIS A 658 14.06 -14.50 4.09
C HIS A 658 14.79 -15.64 3.35
N TYR A 659 15.56 -15.35 2.29
CA TYR A 659 16.35 -16.38 1.61
C TYR A 659 17.50 -16.94 2.44
N ALA A 660 18.24 -16.08 3.16
CA ALA A 660 19.33 -16.51 4.03
C ALA A 660 18.81 -17.40 5.17
N ALA A 661 17.64 -17.09 5.72
CA ALA A 661 16.99 -17.91 6.73
C ALA A 661 16.44 -19.24 6.17
N LEU A 662 15.82 -19.25 4.97
CA LEU A 662 15.41 -20.49 4.30
C LEU A 662 16.60 -21.42 4.02
N GLY A 663 17.70 -20.83 3.52
CA GLY A 663 18.88 -21.54 3.08
C GLY A 663 19.91 -21.83 4.16
N ARG A 664 19.67 -21.35 5.39
CA ARG A 664 20.63 -21.37 6.51
C ARG A 664 22.03 -20.90 6.09
N ASP A 665 22.09 -19.83 5.29
CA ASP A 665 23.34 -19.29 4.72
C ASP A 665 23.98 -18.27 5.67
N TYR A 666 25.06 -18.64 6.37
CA TYR A 666 25.68 -17.78 7.39
C TYR A 666 26.28 -16.50 6.80
N MET A 667 26.98 -16.60 5.66
CA MET A 667 27.59 -15.43 5.01
C MET A 667 26.50 -14.49 4.49
N GLY A 668 25.47 -15.06 3.84
CA GLY A 668 24.30 -14.30 3.42
C GLY A 668 23.57 -13.64 4.59
N ALA A 669 23.43 -14.35 5.72
CA ALA A 669 22.78 -13.88 6.95
C ALA A 669 23.54 -12.71 7.60
N ALA A 670 24.87 -12.78 7.67
CA ALA A 670 25.70 -11.69 8.17
C ALA A 670 25.55 -10.42 7.31
N ALA A 671 25.54 -10.55 5.99
CA ALA A 671 25.44 -9.42 5.07
C ALA A 671 24.08 -8.69 5.13
N VAL A 672 23.05 -9.33 5.69
CA VAL A 672 21.68 -8.79 5.80
C VAL A 672 21.22 -8.62 7.26
N ASN A 673 22.19 -8.51 8.18
CA ASN A 673 21.97 -8.22 9.60
C ASN A 673 21.13 -9.28 10.35
N LEU A 674 21.13 -10.55 9.91
CA LEU A 674 20.56 -11.64 10.71
C LEU A 674 21.51 -12.10 11.81
N VAL A 675 22.82 -11.89 11.62
CA VAL A 675 23.87 -12.11 12.62
C VAL A 675 24.15 -10.80 13.36
N PRO A 676 24.39 -10.82 14.69
CA PRO A 676 24.74 -9.62 15.44
C PRO A 676 26.01 -8.95 14.92
N GLY A 677 26.02 -7.62 14.87
CA GLY A 677 27.18 -6.82 14.50
C GLY A 677 27.20 -5.48 15.25
N GLU A 678 28.36 -4.84 15.31
CA GLU A 678 28.56 -3.55 15.99
C GLU A 678 27.90 -2.38 15.26
N LYS A 679 27.85 -2.46 13.92
CA LYS A 679 27.18 -1.50 13.04
C LYS A 679 26.31 -2.24 12.01
N PRO A 680 25.30 -1.58 11.42
CA PRO A 680 24.51 -2.16 10.35
C PRO A 680 25.42 -2.56 9.16
N ALA A 681 25.32 -3.81 8.72
CA ALA A 681 25.86 -4.25 7.44
C ALA A 681 25.08 -3.59 6.29
N ASP A 682 25.79 -3.22 5.22
CA ASP A 682 25.23 -2.60 4.03
C ASP A 682 25.62 -3.40 2.79
N ILE A 683 24.84 -4.45 2.52
CA ILE A 683 25.03 -5.36 1.37
C ILE A 683 25.19 -4.62 0.04
N TYR A 684 24.56 -3.45 -0.10
CA TYR A 684 24.64 -2.67 -1.33
C TYR A 684 26.04 -2.07 -1.53
N SER A 685 26.68 -1.60 -0.47
CA SER A 685 28.06 -1.09 -0.53
C SER A 685 29.06 -2.22 -0.74
N GLU A 686 28.83 -3.39 -0.14
CA GLU A 686 29.66 -4.58 -0.35
C GLU A 686 29.60 -5.06 -1.81
N ILE A 687 28.38 -5.13 -2.40
CA ILE A 687 28.22 -5.46 -3.81
C ILE A 687 28.83 -4.38 -4.71
N ALA A 688 28.65 -3.09 -4.38
CA ALA A 688 29.24 -2.01 -5.16
C ALA A 688 30.78 -2.09 -5.16
N ALA A 689 31.41 -2.37 -4.02
CA ALA A 689 32.85 -2.58 -3.92
C ALA A 689 33.32 -3.76 -4.78
N ARG A 690 32.63 -4.91 -4.70
CA ARG A 690 32.96 -6.08 -5.52
C ARG A 690 32.78 -5.82 -7.02
N VAL A 691 31.74 -5.09 -7.40
CA VAL A 691 31.53 -4.66 -8.79
C VAL A 691 32.67 -3.74 -9.23
N LEU A 692 33.05 -2.77 -8.40
CA LEU A 692 34.15 -1.85 -8.69
C LEU A 692 35.48 -2.59 -8.87
N ASP A 693 35.77 -3.59 -8.03
CA ASP A 693 36.98 -4.40 -8.15
C ASP A 693 37.03 -5.16 -9.49
N VAL A 694 35.94 -5.83 -9.87
CA VAL A 694 35.84 -6.51 -11.17
C VAL A 694 35.96 -5.53 -12.33
N VAL A 695 35.32 -4.36 -12.24
CA VAL A 695 35.39 -3.33 -13.28
C VAL A 695 36.81 -2.76 -13.41
N ARG A 696 37.53 -2.57 -12.28
CA ARG A 696 38.93 -2.14 -12.29
C ARG A 696 39.82 -3.19 -12.93
N GLU A 697 39.68 -4.46 -12.55
CA GLU A 697 40.43 -5.57 -13.15
C GLU A 697 40.17 -5.64 -14.67
N ASP A 698 38.90 -5.60 -15.10
CA ASP A 698 38.53 -5.60 -16.52
C ASP A 698 39.08 -4.39 -17.27
N SER A 699 39.15 -3.21 -16.63
CA SER A 699 39.69 -2.00 -17.25
C SER A 699 41.20 -2.06 -17.54
N MET A 700 41.93 -2.94 -16.85
CA MET A 700 43.38 -3.15 -17.01
C MET A 700 43.73 -4.27 -17.99
N LYS A 701 42.75 -5.02 -18.50
CA LYS A 701 42.97 -6.08 -19.49
C LYS A 701 43.32 -5.50 -20.87
N ASP A 702 43.89 -6.34 -21.73
CA ASP A 702 44.21 -5.97 -23.11
C ASP A 702 42.92 -5.82 -23.95
N PRO A 703 42.63 -4.63 -24.52
CA PRO A 703 41.48 -4.40 -25.40
C PRO A 703 41.39 -5.35 -26.60
N ALA A 704 42.52 -5.90 -27.07
CA ALA A 704 42.54 -6.87 -28.16
C ALA A 704 41.97 -8.24 -27.76
N THR A 705 41.97 -8.55 -26.46
CA THR A 705 41.52 -9.84 -25.90
C THR A 705 40.16 -9.76 -25.22
N ASP A 706 39.78 -8.59 -24.69
CA ASP A 706 38.50 -8.40 -24.01
C ASP A 706 37.81 -7.10 -24.49
N PRO A 707 36.73 -7.21 -25.29
CA PRO A 707 35.97 -6.06 -25.77
C PRO A 707 35.32 -5.24 -24.65
N SER A 708 35.23 -5.77 -23.42
CA SER A 708 34.63 -5.06 -22.29
C SER A 708 35.54 -4.01 -21.65
N VAL A 709 36.84 -3.98 -21.98
CA VAL A 709 37.82 -3.02 -21.44
C VAL A 709 37.38 -1.57 -21.64
N SER A 710 36.87 -1.23 -22.83
CA SER A 710 36.41 0.13 -23.14
C SER A 710 35.19 0.53 -22.30
N LEU A 711 34.26 -0.40 -22.08
CA LEU A 711 33.08 -0.19 -21.24
C LEU A 711 33.47 -0.11 -19.75
N ALA A 712 34.42 -0.94 -19.31
CA ALA A 712 34.92 -0.96 -17.96
C ALA A 712 35.59 0.37 -17.60
N LYS A 713 36.47 0.90 -18.46
CA LYS A 713 37.11 2.21 -18.28
C LYS A 713 36.11 3.35 -18.07
N VAL A 714 35.00 3.35 -18.80
CA VAL A 714 33.92 4.34 -18.62
C VAL A 714 33.17 4.14 -17.31
N LEU A 715 33.02 2.89 -16.87
CA LEU A 715 32.22 2.55 -15.69
C LEU A 715 32.97 2.73 -14.37
N VAL A 716 34.31 2.67 -14.33
CA VAL A 716 35.12 2.68 -13.07
C VAL A 716 34.68 3.82 -12.14
N ASP A 717 34.57 5.05 -12.64
CA ASP A 717 34.24 6.23 -11.83
C ASP A 717 32.74 6.39 -11.56
N GLU A 718 31.92 5.53 -12.17
CA GLU A 718 30.46 5.55 -12.07
C GLU A 718 29.90 4.55 -11.06
N VAL A 719 30.70 3.58 -10.58
CA VAL A 719 30.23 2.56 -9.63
C VAL A 719 30.09 3.14 -8.23
N ASP A 720 28.85 3.21 -7.75
CA ASP A 720 28.55 3.53 -6.35
C ASP A 720 27.40 2.65 -5.82
N ARG A 721 27.12 2.80 -4.52
CA ARG A 721 26.01 2.12 -3.85
C ARG A 721 24.66 2.38 -4.55
N LYS A 722 24.40 3.62 -4.98
CA LYS A 722 23.12 4.04 -5.57
C LYS A 722 22.87 3.37 -6.92
N LEU A 723 23.93 3.12 -7.71
CA LEU A 723 23.90 2.42 -8.98
C LEU A 723 23.36 0.99 -8.84
N VAL A 724 23.88 0.24 -7.85
CA VAL A 724 23.56 -1.20 -7.69
C VAL A 724 22.34 -1.46 -6.80
N LYS A 725 22.02 -0.56 -5.85
CA LYS A 725 20.97 -0.75 -4.82
C LYS A 725 19.65 -1.26 -5.39
N GLN A 726 19.13 -0.60 -6.42
CA GLN A 726 17.83 -0.96 -7.01
C GLN A 726 17.85 -2.34 -7.68
N THR A 727 18.94 -2.69 -8.36
CA THR A 727 19.09 -3.99 -9.03
C THR A 727 19.27 -5.12 -8.04
N VAL A 728 20.05 -4.93 -6.98
CA VAL A 728 20.18 -5.91 -5.89
C VAL A 728 18.82 -6.14 -5.22
N MET A 729 18.12 -5.05 -4.86
CA MET A 729 16.82 -5.11 -4.18
C MET A 729 15.74 -5.80 -5.03
N THR A 730 15.77 -5.66 -6.36
CA THR A 730 14.73 -6.23 -7.23
C THR A 730 15.07 -7.60 -7.80
N SER A 731 16.36 -7.99 -7.83
CA SER A 731 16.81 -9.31 -8.29
C SER A 731 16.25 -10.45 -7.47
N VAL A 732 16.18 -10.26 -6.16
CA VAL A 732 15.60 -11.24 -5.22
C VAL A 732 14.09 -11.39 -5.40
N TYR A 733 13.48 -10.42 -6.07
CA TYR A 733 12.08 -10.44 -6.46
C TYR A 733 11.88 -10.80 -7.94
N GLY A 734 12.85 -11.48 -8.56
CA GLY A 734 12.71 -12.06 -9.90
C GLY A 734 12.81 -11.05 -11.04
N VAL A 735 13.52 -9.93 -10.85
CA VAL A 735 13.83 -9.03 -11.98
C VAL A 735 14.61 -9.79 -13.06
N THR A 736 14.24 -9.58 -14.32
CA THR A 736 15.01 -10.14 -15.44
C THR A 736 16.20 -9.24 -15.77
N PHE A 737 17.18 -9.77 -16.51
CA PHE A 737 18.33 -8.99 -17.00
C PHE A 737 17.91 -7.68 -17.68
N ILE A 738 16.86 -7.72 -18.51
CA ILE A 738 16.34 -6.52 -19.20
C ILE A 738 15.83 -5.49 -18.20
N GLY A 739 15.13 -5.94 -17.14
CA GLY A 739 14.64 -5.06 -16.08
C GLY A 739 15.78 -4.47 -15.25
N ALA A 740 16.75 -5.29 -14.84
CA ALA A 740 17.95 -4.85 -14.12
C ALA A 740 18.74 -3.81 -14.92
N ARG A 741 18.99 -4.07 -16.21
CA ARG A 741 19.65 -3.13 -17.12
C ARG A 741 18.91 -1.80 -17.22
N GLN A 742 17.58 -1.82 -17.30
CA GLN A 742 16.82 -0.58 -17.35
C GLN A 742 16.97 0.25 -16.07
N GLN A 743 17.08 -0.40 -14.91
CA GLN A 743 17.31 0.28 -13.63
C GLN A 743 18.70 0.91 -13.58
N ILE A 744 19.75 0.15 -13.92
CA ILE A 744 21.12 0.66 -13.97
C ILE A 744 21.26 1.78 -15.00
N LYS A 745 20.69 1.61 -16.21
CA LYS A 745 20.66 2.66 -17.24
C LYS A 745 20.04 3.94 -16.70
N LYS A 746 18.91 3.86 -15.98
CA LYS A 746 18.27 5.03 -15.38
C LYS A 746 19.20 5.74 -14.38
N ARG A 747 19.92 4.99 -13.55
CA ARG A 747 20.88 5.55 -12.58
C ARG A 747 22.08 6.21 -13.24
N LEU A 748 22.63 5.61 -14.29
CA LEU A 748 23.68 6.25 -15.10
C LEU A 748 23.17 7.52 -15.80
N GLN A 749 21.92 7.52 -16.28
CA GLN A 749 21.28 8.71 -16.87
C GLN A 749 21.10 9.85 -15.87
N GLU A 750 20.78 9.54 -14.60
CA GLU A 750 20.65 10.53 -13.53
C GLU A 750 21.98 11.23 -13.21
N LYS A 751 23.13 10.56 -13.43
CA LYS A 751 24.46 11.15 -13.23
C LYS A 751 24.89 12.08 -14.37
N GLY A 752 24.43 11.84 -15.59
CA GLY A 752 24.63 12.75 -16.73
C GLY A 752 26.04 12.74 -17.35
N HIS A 753 26.98 11.93 -16.86
CA HIS A 753 28.35 11.87 -17.40
C HIS A 753 28.45 11.14 -18.75
N ILE A 754 27.54 10.22 -19.05
CA ILE A 754 27.48 9.48 -20.31
C ILE A 754 26.36 10.05 -21.20
N THR A 755 26.74 10.87 -22.18
CA THR A 755 25.79 11.57 -23.07
C THR A 755 25.44 10.79 -24.33
N ASP A 756 26.31 9.86 -24.76
CA ASP A 756 26.05 8.98 -25.90
C ASP A 756 25.09 7.83 -25.52
N ASP A 757 23.94 7.78 -26.18
CA ASP A 757 22.86 6.84 -25.88
C ASP A 757 23.22 5.37 -26.15
N LYS A 758 24.10 5.11 -27.12
CA LYS A 758 24.55 3.77 -27.49
C LYS A 758 25.58 3.27 -26.48
N LEU A 759 26.58 4.08 -26.17
CA LEU A 759 27.57 3.80 -25.13
C LEU A 759 26.88 3.58 -23.78
N LEU A 760 25.94 4.44 -23.41
CA LEU A 760 25.13 4.28 -22.20
C LEU A 760 24.37 2.95 -22.16
N TYR A 761 23.82 2.52 -23.30
CA TYR A 761 23.18 1.21 -23.41
C TYR A 761 24.18 0.06 -23.19
N ASP A 762 25.34 0.11 -23.85
CA ASP A 762 26.36 -0.94 -23.77
C ASP A 762 26.99 -1.03 -22.37
N VAL A 763 27.35 0.12 -21.78
CA VAL A 763 27.84 0.24 -20.39
C VAL A 763 26.80 -0.28 -19.41
N SER A 764 25.51 0.04 -19.59
CA SER A 764 24.46 -0.50 -18.73
C SER A 764 24.32 -2.02 -18.81
N CYS A 765 24.55 -2.62 -19.98
CA CYS A 765 24.53 -4.08 -20.14
C CYS A 765 25.70 -4.73 -19.40
N TYR A 766 26.90 -4.17 -19.55
CA TYR A 766 28.10 -4.63 -18.86
C TYR A 766 27.95 -4.51 -17.34
N ALA A 767 27.58 -3.33 -16.82
CA ALA A 767 27.34 -3.09 -15.40
C ALA A 767 26.30 -4.06 -14.80
N THR A 768 25.23 -4.35 -15.55
CA THR A 768 24.19 -5.31 -15.11
C THR A 768 24.75 -6.72 -14.97
N ARG A 769 25.55 -7.18 -15.93
CA ARG A 769 26.16 -8.50 -15.89
C ARG A 769 27.06 -8.64 -14.66
N VAL A 770 28.00 -7.72 -14.49
CA VAL A 770 28.93 -7.73 -13.35
C VAL A 770 28.18 -7.67 -12.01
N THR A 771 27.15 -6.84 -11.91
CA THR A 771 26.32 -6.73 -10.69
C THR A 771 25.59 -8.02 -10.35
N LEU A 772 24.96 -8.66 -11.34
CA LEU A 772 24.22 -9.92 -11.13
C LEU A 772 25.17 -11.09 -10.83
N ASP A 773 26.35 -11.11 -11.44
CA ASP A 773 27.38 -12.12 -11.16
C ASP A 773 27.93 -11.96 -9.74
N ALA A 774 28.24 -10.73 -9.30
CA ALA A 774 28.66 -10.43 -7.94
C ALA A 774 27.60 -10.87 -6.91
N LEU A 775 26.32 -10.53 -7.14
CA LEU A 775 25.21 -10.95 -6.30
C LEU A 775 25.08 -12.49 -6.24
N GLY A 776 25.19 -13.16 -7.40
CA GLY A 776 25.07 -14.61 -7.49
C GLY A 776 26.20 -15.37 -6.81
N GLN A 777 27.40 -14.78 -6.75
CA GLN A 777 28.54 -15.35 -6.03
C GLN A 777 28.38 -15.25 -4.50
N MET A 778 27.75 -14.18 -4.01
CA MET A 778 27.50 -13.95 -2.59
C MET A 778 26.33 -14.79 -2.03
N PHE A 779 25.25 -14.94 -2.79
CA PHE A 779 24.02 -15.61 -2.32
C PHE A 779 23.72 -16.90 -3.08
N GLN A 780 24.66 -17.85 -3.00
CA GLN A 780 24.54 -19.13 -3.71
C GLN A 780 23.35 -19.95 -3.22
N SER A 781 23.09 -19.95 -1.91
CA SER A 781 21.95 -20.65 -1.31
C SER A 781 20.61 -20.08 -1.80
N ALA A 782 20.47 -18.74 -1.81
CA ALA A 782 19.30 -18.06 -2.36
C ALA A 782 19.07 -18.43 -3.84
N ARG A 783 20.15 -18.45 -4.65
CA ARG A 783 20.10 -18.84 -6.07
C ARG A 783 19.65 -20.30 -6.24
N ALA A 784 20.15 -21.21 -5.40
CA ALA A 784 19.73 -22.62 -5.43
C ALA A 784 18.24 -22.78 -5.09
N ILE A 785 17.74 -22.08 -4.07
CA ILE A 785 16.31 -22.09 -3.70
C ILE A 785 15.46 -21.49 -4.83
N MET A 786 15.84 -20.35 -5.39
CA MET A 786 15.13 -19.75 -6.54
C MET A 786 15.05 -20.70 -7.74
N ALA A 787 16.15 -21.41 -8.03
CA ALA A 787 16.20 -22.38 -9.10
C ALA A 787 15.28 -23.59 -8.83
N TRP A 788 15.30 -24.12 -7.61
CA TRP A 788 14.44 -25.22 -7.17
C TRP A 788 12.95 -24.85 -7.26
N LEU A 789 12.56 -23.71 -6.69
CA LEU A 789 11.20 -23.17 -6.81
C LEU A 789 10.79 -23.05 -8.29
N GLY A 790 11.65 -22.45 -9.12
CA GLY A 790 11.41 -22.30 -10.55
C GLY A 790 11.20 -23.62 -11.29
N GLU A 791 11.90 -24.69 -10.91
CA GLU A 791 11.72 -26.01 -11.51
C GLU A 791 10.44 -26.70 -11.03
N CYS A 792 10.11 -26.64 -9.73
CA CYS A 792 8.81 -27.06 -9.21
C CYS A 792 7.64 -26.39 -9.95
N ALA A 793 7.71 -25.06 -10.11
CA ALA A 793 6.71 -24.30 -10.85
C ALA A 793 6.60 -24.72 -12.33
N LYS A 794 7.73 -25.03 -12.98
CA LYS A 794 7.75 -25.51 -14.37
C LYS A 794 7.07 -26.87 -14.50
N MET A 795 7.33 -27.81 -13.59
CA MET A 795 6.72 -29.14 -13.63
C MET A 795 5.19 -29.06 -13.44
N ILE A 796 4.73 -28.31 -12.43
CA ILE A 796 3.29 -28.07 -12.20
C ILE A 796 2.64 -27.42 -13.43
N ALA A 797 3.25 -26.36 -13.95
CA ALA A 797 2.71 -25.63 -15.08
C ALA A 797 2.74 -26.44 -16.40
N SER A 798 3.62 -27.43 -16.52
CA SER A 798 3.67 -28.34 -17.68
C SER A 798 2.49 -29.32 -17.71
N LYS A 799 1.84 -29.56 -16.55
CA LYS A 799 0.55 -30.26 -16.45
C LYS A 799 -0.65 -29.34 -16.64
N ASN A 800 -0.43 -28.10 -17.12
CA ASN A 800 -1.44 -27.07 -17.30
C ASN A 800 -2.21 -26.72 -16.01
N GLN A 801 -1.54 -26.80 -14.85
CA GLN A 801 -2.09 -26.38 -13.56
C GLN A 801 -1.36 -25.14 -13.03
N PRO A 802 -2.06 -24.24 -12.31
CA PRO A 802 -1.41 -23.10 -11.67
C PRO A 802 -0.70 -23.55 -10.39
N VAL A 803 0.46 -22.95 -10.12
CA VAL A 803 1.14 -23.11 -8.84
C VAL A 803 0.26 -22.52 -7.74
N ARG A 804 0.09 -23.28 -6.66
CA ARG A 804 -0.67 -22.92 -5.48
C ARG A 804 0.01 -23.48 -4.24
N TRP A 805 -0.02 -22.74 -3.14
CA TRP A 805 0.53 -23.17 -1.86
C TRP A 805 -0.24 -22.49 -0.72
N THR A 806 -0.02 -22.97 0.49
CA THR A 806 -0.57 -22.34 1.70
C THR A 806 0.54 -21.61 2.45
N SER A 807 0.35 -20.32 2.72
CA SER A 807 1.30 -19.56 3.55
C SER A 807 1.33 -20.08 5.00
N PRO A 808 2.41 -19.84 5.75
CA PRO A 808 2.51 -20.23 7.17
C PRO A 808 1.39 -19.71 8.09
N VAL A 809 0.74 -18.59 7.73
CA VAL A 809 -0.43 -18.04 8.46
C VAL A 809 -1.78 -18.61 7.99
N GLY A 810 -1.77 -19.56 7.05
CA GLY A 810 -2.94 -20.26 6.55
C GLY A 810 -3.62 -19.63 5.32
N LEU A 811 -3.08 -18.55 4.75
CA LEU A 811 -3.63 -17.96 3.52
C LEU A 811 -3.35 -18.87 2.31
N PRO A 812 -4.37 -19.30 1.53
CA PRO A 812 -4.15 -19.99 0.26
C PRO A 812 -3.70 -18.99 -0.82
N VAL A 813 -2.58 -19.28 -1.46
CA VAL A 813 -2.00 -18.46 -2.53
C VAL A 813 -2.07 -19.21 -3.85
N VAL A 814 -2.59 -18.56 -4.90
CA VAL A 814 -2.66 -19.12 -6.26
C VAL A 814 -2.08 -18.13 -7.26
N GLN A 815 -1.10 -18.55 -8.06
CA GLN A 815 -0.54 -17.69 -9.10
C GLN A 815 -1.51 -17.52 -10.29
N PRO A 816 -1.89 -16.28 -10.66
CA PRO A 816 -2.93 -16.00 -11.65
C PRO A 816 -2.44 -16.06 -13.12
N TYR A 817 -1.27 -16.65 -13.38
CA TYR A 817 -0.61 -16.52 -14.67
C TYR A 817 -1.11 -17.52 -15.71
N LYS A 818 -2.28 -17.21 -16.27
CA LYS A 818 -2.85 -17.89 -17.44
C LYS A 818 -2.64 -17.10 -18.73
N LYS A 819 -2.74 -17.78 -19.87
CA LYS A 819 -2.81 -17.14 -21.20
C LYS A 819 -4.20 -16.54 -21.37
N TYR A 820 -4.25 -15.26 -21.68
CA TYR A 820 -5.51 -14.56 -21.91
C TYR A 820 -6.03 -14.83 -23.32
N LYS A 821 -7.35 -15.04 -23.43
CA LYS A 821 -8.07 -15.02 -24.70
C LYS A 821 -8.68 -13.63 -24.87
N ASN A 822 -8.49 -13.04 -26.05
CA ASN A 822 -9.19 -11.80 -26.40
C ASN A 822 -10.52 -12.17 -27.02
N TYR A 823 -11.57 -11.47 -26.66
CA TYR A 823 -12.87 -11.58 -27.31
C TYR A 823 -13.40 -10.17 -27.61
N MET A 824 -14.10 -10.06 -28.74
CA MET A 824 -14.60 -8.79 -29.23
C MET A 824 -16.03 -8.59 -28.76
N ILE A 825 -16.32 -7.43 -28.19
CA ILE A 825 -17.66 -7.03 -27.78
C ILE A 825 -18.06 -5.81 -28.59
N ARG A 826 -19.17 -5.93 -29.31
CA ARG A 826 -19.80 -4.79 -29.95
C ARG A 826 -20.47 -3.93 -28.90
N THR A 827 -20.04 -2.67 -28.81
CA THR A 827 -20.63 -1.64 -27.96
C THR A 827 -21.17 -0.50 -28.82
N SER A 828 -21.78 0.53 -28.23
CA SER A 828 -22.37 1.62 -29.00
C SER A 828 -21.32 2.50 -29.70
N LEU A 829 -20.19 2.79 -29.04
CA LEU A 829 -19.09 3.56 -29.64
C LEU A 829 -18.21 2.74 -30.60
N GLN A 830 -17.86 1.50 -30.23
CA GLN A 830 -16.91 0.70 -31.02
C GLN A 830 -16.94 -0.79 -30.67
N CYS A 831 -16.17 -1.59 -31.40
CA CYS A 831 -15.90 -2.98 -31.04
C CYS A 831 -14.69 -3.05 -30.10
N LEU A 832 -14.92 -3.46 -28.84
CA LEU A 832 -13.90 -3.52 -27.79
C LEU A 832 -13.31 -4.92 -27.67
N ALA A 833 -11.99 -5.03 -27.65
CA ALA A 833 -11.30 -6.25 -27.30
C ALA A 833 -11.19 -6.36 -25.77
N LEU A 834 -11.99 -7.24 -25.15
CA LEU A 834 -11.85 -7.59 -23.75
C LEU A 834 -10.94 -8.79 -23.58
N ARG A 835 -10.25 -8.85 -22.44
CA ARG A 835 -9.43 -9.99 -22.04
C ARG A 835 -10.23 -10.86 -21.09
N ARG A 836 -10.31 -12.15 -21.41
CA ARG A 836 -10.80 -13.18 -20.49
C ARG A 836 -9.65 -14.12 -20.15
N GLU A 837 -9.66 -14.61 -18.93
CA GLU A 837 -8.80 -15.70 -18.51
C GLU A 837 -9.06 -16.92 -19.42
N GLY A 838 -8.00 -17.42 -20.07
CA GLY A 838 -8.06 -18.66 -20.84
C GLY A 838 -7.65 -19.86 -19.99
N ASP A 839 -7.87 -21.05 -20.52
CA ASP A 839 -7.65 -22.31 -19.79
C ASP A 839 -6.17 -22.75 -19.77
N ALA A 840 -5.36 -22.16 -20.65
CA ALA A 840 -3.94 -22.52 -20.79
C ALA A 840 -3.06 -21.72 -19.83
N ILE A 841 -2.16 -22.40 -19.12
CA ILE A 841 -1.20 -21.79 -18.20
C ILE A 841 -0.06 -21.10 -18.97
N ALA A 842 0.40 -19.96 -18.45
CA ALA A 842 1.59 -19.27 -18.95
C ALA A 842 2.84 -19.79 -18.21
N THR A 843 3.34 -20.97 -18.60
CA THR A 843 4.44 -21.70 -17.92
C THR A 843 5.66 -20.83 -17.59
N GLN A 844 6.14 -20.04 -18.55
CA GLN A 844 7.30 -19.16 -18.32
C GLN A 844 7.04 -18.08 -17.25
N ARG A 845 5.80 -17.57 -17.16
CA ARG A 845 5.43 -16.61 -16.12
C ARG A 845 5.26 -17.26 -14.76
N GLN A 846 4.68 -18.47 -14.70
CA GLN A 846 4.61 -19.24 -13.46
C GLN A 846 6.01 -19.47 -12.88
N LYS A 847 6.92 -20.02 -13.70
CA LYS A 847 8.33 -20.26 -13.33
C LYS A 847 9.02 -19.00 -12.82
N ALA A 848 8.98 -17.91 -13.59
CA ALA A 848 9.71 -16.69 -13.25
C ALA A 848 9.14 -15.97 -12.01
N ALA A 849 7.83 -16.07 -11.77
CA ALA A 849 7.17 -15.34 -10.70
C ALA A 849 6.97 -16.14 -9.41
N PHE A 850 7.25 -17.46 -9.40
CA PHE A 850 7.03 -18.25 -8.21
C PHE A 850 8.00 -17.89 -7.07
N PRO A 851 9.32 -17.82 -7.28
CA PRO A 851 10.24 -17.40 -6.22
C PRO A 851 9.87 -16.07 -5.54
N PRO A 852 9.63 -14.95 -6.27
CA PRO A 852 9.23 -13.70 -5.63
C PRO A 852 7.89 -13.79 -4.90
N ASN A 853 6.91 -14.48 -5.48
CA ASN A 853 5.61 -14.57 -4.85
C ASN A 853 5.64 -15.40 -3.56
N PHE A 854 6.48 -16.44 -3.53
CA PHE A 854 6.69 -17.27 -2.35
C PHE A 854 7.35 -16.46 -1.23
N VAL A 855 8.45 -15.76 -1.51
CA VAL A 855 9.10 -14.89 -0.51
C VAL A 855 8.16 -13.78 -0.03
N HIS A 856 7.37 -13.19 -0.92
CA HIS A 856 6.34 -12.21 -0.51
C HIS A 856 5.20 -12.81 0.33
N SER A 857 4.99 -14.12 0.31
CA SER A 857 4.05 -14.75 1.23
C SER A 857 4.68 -14.99 2.61
N LEU A 858 5.99 -15.14 2.68
CA LEU A 858 6.74 -15.27 3.93
C LEU A 858 6.90 -13.91 4.62
N ASP A 859 7.20 -12.84 3.88
CA ASP A 859 7.26 -11.48 4.44
C ASP A 859 5.93 -11.08 5.10
N SER A 860 4.83 -11.35 4.40
CA SER A 860 3.48 -11.10 4.87
C SER A 860 3.16 -11.93 6.10
N SER A 861 3.56 -13.21 6.10
CA SER A 861 3.36 -14.10 7.25
C SER A 861 4.09 -13.57 8.49
N HIS A 862 5.34 -13.14 8.34
CA HIS A 862 6.14 -12.55 9.41
C HIS A 862 5.52 -11.25 9.95
N MET A 863 5.08 -10.35 9.06
CA MET A 863 4.37 -9.13 9.45
C MET A 863 3.08 -9.44 10.21
N MET A 864 2.26 -10.37 9.73
CA MET A 864 1.00 -10.74 10.38
C MET A 864 1.22 -11.37 11.76
N MET A 865 2.20 -12.28 11.88
CA MET A 865 2.60 -12.88 13.15
C MET A 865 3.04 -11.80 14.14
N THR A 866 3.93 -10.90 13.72
CA THR A 866 4.41 -9.78 14.53
C THR A 866 3.28 -8.85 14.95
N ALA A 867 2.36 -8.50 14.04
CA ALA A 867 1.22 -7.63 14.35
C ALA A 867 0.31 -8.21 15.44
N ILE A 868 0.04 -9.52 15.39
CA ILE A 868 -0.78 -10.23 16.38
C ILE A 868 -0.11 -10.19 17.75
N THR A 869 1.16 -10.59 17.84
CA THR A 869 1.89 -10.61 19.13
C THR A 869 2.10 -9.20 19.69
N CYS A 870 2.35 -8.20 18.84
CA CYS A 870 2.38 -6.79 19.25
C CYS A 870 1.04 -6.37 19.87
N LYS A 871 -0.09 -6.76 19.28
CA LYS A 871 -1.41 -6.43 19.83
C LYS A 871 -1.66 -7.10 21.18
N GLU A 872 -1.27 -8.37 21.32
CA GLU A 872 -1.35 -9.12 22.59
C GLU A 872 -0.51 -8.48 23.69
N ALA A 873 0.65 -7.92 23.31
CA ALA A 873 1.51 -7.15 24.22
C ALA A 873 1.02 -5.70 24.47
N GLY A 874 -0.11 -5.28 23.88
CA GLY A 874 -0.70 -3.95 24.09
C GLY A 874 -0.09 -2.83 23.24
N LEU A 875 0.64 -3.15 22.17
CA LEU A 875 1.24 -2.17 21.25
C LEU A 875 0.27 -1.78 20.13
N HIS A 876 0.42 -0.54 19.65
CA HIS A 876 -0.23 -0.08 18.43
C HIS A 876 0.67 -0.36 17.23
N PHE A 877 0.26 -1.29 16.37
CA PHE A 877 1.04 -1.72 15.22
C PHE A 877 0.49 -1.13 13.92
N ALA A 878 1.38 -0.60 13.09
CA ALA A 878 1.16 -0.39 11.67
C ALA A 878 2.33 -0.97 10.88
N GLY A 879 2.13 -1.23 9.58
CA GLY A 879 3.22 -1.76 8.77
C GLY A 879 3.09 -1.41 7.30
N VAL A 880 4.22 -1.07 6.69
CA VAL A 880 4.38 -0.93 5.24
C VAL A 880 5.21 -2.09 4.74
N HIS A 881 4.55 -3.23 4.54
CA HIS A 881 5.20 -4.47 4.10
C HIS A 881 6.33 -4.91 5.04
N ASP A 882 7.59 -4.57 4.74
CA ASP A 882 8.81 -4.88 5.47
C ASP A 882 9.29 -3.75 6.41
N SER A 883 8.42 -2.76 6.67
CA SER A 883 8.63 -1.66 7.61
C SER A 883 7.59 -1.72 8.72
N PHE A 884 8.00 -1.92 9.98
CA PHE A 884 7.11 -2.12 11.13
C PHE A 884 7.12 -0.92 12.07
N TRP A 885 5.94 -0.42 12.41
CA TRP A 885 5.77 0.87 13.07
C TRP A 885 4.99 0.72 14.38
N VAL A 886 5.52 1.34 15.43
CA VAL A 886 4.91 1.44 16.77
C VAL A 886 5.21 2.82 17.38
N HIS A 887 4.66 3.13 18.55
CA HIS A 887 5.08 4.32 19.28
C HIS A 887 6.55 4.22 19.72
N ALA A 888 7.23 5.35 19.88
CA ALA A 888 8.63 5.38 20.27
C ALA A 888 8.94 4.60 21.56
N CYS A 889 8.07 4.68 22.56
CA CYS A 889 8.22 3.94 23.82
C CYS A 889 8.15 2.41 23.68
N ASP A 890 7.58 1.92 22.58
CA ASP A 890 7.30 0.51 22.34
C ASP A 890 8.33 -0.18 21.44
N VAL A 891 9.26 0.57 20.85
CA VAL A 891 10.17 0.07 19.82
C VAL A 891 11.03 -1.08 20.33
N ASP A 892 11.58 -1.00 21.55
CA ASP A 892 12.36 -2.10 22.13
C ASP A 892 11.54 -3.39 22.23
N LYS A 893 10.28 -3.27 22.67
CA LYS A 893 9.40 -4.44 22.82
C LYS A 893 8.99 -5.01 21.47
N MET A 894 8.68 -4.15 20.49
CA MET A 894 8.44 -4.59 19.12
C MET A 894 9.67 -5.27 18.53
N ASN A 895 10.87 -4.74 18.74
CA ASN A 895 12.11 -5.31 18.25
C ASN A 895 12.38 -6.69 18.85
N GLN A 896 12.03 -6.93 20.11
CA GLN A 896 12.03 -8.28 20.69
C GLN A 896 11.04 -9.19 19.95
N ILE A 897 9.77 -8.79 19.86
CA ILE A 897 8.69 -9.58 19.26
C ILE A 897 9.00 -9.92 17.80
N LEU A 898 9.47 -8.97 17.00
CA LEU A 898 9.74 -9.20 15.58
C LEU A 898 10.85 -10.24 15.36
N ARG A 899 11.86 -10.28 16.25
CA ARG A 899 12.95 -11.27 16.20
C ARG A 899 12.42 -12.64 16.61
N GLU A 900 11.64 -12.71 17.69
CA GLU A 900 11.00 -13.95 18.17
C GLU A 900 10.09 -14.56 17.10
N GLN A 901 9.24 -13.75 16.46
CA GLN A 901 8.33 -14.22 15.42
C GLN A 901 9.06 -14.62 14.13
N PHE A 902 10.21 -14.00 13.80
CA PHE A 902 11.06 -14.45 12.69
C PHE A 902 11.68 -15.81 12.98
N VAL A 903 12.19 -16.01 14.20
CA VAL A 903 12.76 -17.29 14.65
C VAL A 903 11.68 -18.38 14.67
N GLU A 904 10.49 -18.09 15.17
CA GLU A 904 9.35 -19.00 15.15
C GLU A 904 9.00 -19.42 13.72
N LEU A 905 8.88 -18.44 12.81
CA LEU A 905 8.59 -18.70 11.40
C LEU A 905 9.61 -19.66 10.77
N TYR A 906 10.90 -19.39 10.96
CA TYR A 906 11.98 -20.16 10.33
C TYR A 906 12.41 -21.40 11.08
N SER A 907 11.87 -21.64 12.27
CA SER A 907 11.99 -22.93 12.95
C SER A 907 11.08 -24.00 12.34
N MET A 908 10.10 -23.61 11.52
CA MET A 908 9.30 -24.54 10.73
C MET A 908 10.07 -25.04 9.50
N PRO A 909 9.88 -26.30 9.06
CA PRO A 909 10.48 -26.84 7.84
C PRO A 909 9.71 -26.36 6.60
N ILE A 910 9.83 -25.06 6.28
CA ILE A 910 9.00 -24.38 5.27
C ILE A 910 9.13 -24.99 3.87
N LEU A 911 10.35 -25.32 3.43
CA LEU A 911 10.58 -25.85 2.07
C LEU A 911 10.10 -27.30 1.96
N GLU A 912 10.25 -28.07 3.04
CA GLU A 912 9.81 -29.45 3.13
C GLU A 912 8.28 -29.51 3.18
N ASN A 913 7.63 -28.69 4.01
CA ASN A 913 6.16 -28.55 4.03
C ASN A 913 5.60 -28.18 2.65
N LEU A 914 6.28 -27.30 1.92
CA LEU A 914 5.90 -26.93 0.55
C LEU A 914 6.05 -28.11 -0.42
N LEU A 915 7.13 -28.89 -0.30
CA LEU A 915 7.35 -30.08 -1.11
C LEU A 915 6.29 -31.14 -0.83
N GLU A 916 5.96 -31.39 0.44
CA GLU A 916 4.88 -32.30 0.86
C GLU A 916 3.51 -31.85 0.34
N GLU A 917 3.21 -30.54 0.40
CA GLU A 917 2.00 -29.97 -0.18
C GLU A 917 1.95 -30.21 -1.70
N PHE A 918 3.06 -30.00 -2.41
CA PHE A 918 3.15 -30.26 -3.85
C PHE A 918 2.99 -31.74 -4.20
N GLN A 919 3.62 -32.65 -3.45
CA GLN A 919 3.48 -34.09 -3.66
C GLN A 919 2.02 -34.55 -3.43
N THR A 920 1.35 -33.97 -2.44
CA THR A 920 -0.06 -34.26 -2.14
C THR A 920 -1.00 -33.72 -3.23
N LEU A 921 -0.77 -32.48 -3.69
CA LEU A 921 -1.61 -31.83 -4.71
C LEU A 921 -1.35 -32.39 -6.12
N PHE A 922 -0.14 -32.88 -6.38
CA PHE A 922 0.32 -33.33 -7.69
C PHE A 922 1.00 -34.71 -7.61
N PRO A 923 0.28 -35.78 -7.22
CA PRO A 923 0.86 -37.11 -6.94
C PRO A 923 1.46 -37.81 -8.17
N THR A 924 1.22 -37.28 -9.37
CA THR A 924 1.78 -37.78 -10.65
C THR A 924 3.05 -37.06 -11.09
N VAL A 925 3.53 -36.10 -10.29
CA VAL A 925 4.74 -35.31 -10.57
C VAL A 925 5.80 -35.69 -9.55
N GLU A 926 6.96 -36.12 -10.05
CA GLU A 926 8.13 -36.37 -9.22
C GLU A 926 8.92 -35.07 -9.07
N PHE A 927 8.91 -34.51 -7.85
CA PHE A 927 9.58 -33.25 -7.55
C PHE A 927 11.03 -33.48 -7.08
N PRO A 928 11.97 -32.58 -7.43
CA PRO A 928 13.33 -32.66 -6.93
C PRO A 928 13.38 -32.42 -5.42
N PRO A 929 14.33 -33.04 -4.70
CA PRO A 929 14.50 -32.84 -3.27
C PRO A 929 14.80 -31.37 -2.95
N CYS A 930 14.50 -30.96 -1.72
CA CYS A 930 14.82 -29.62 -1.23
C CYS A 930 16.35 -29.35 -1.33
N PRO A 931 16.76 -28.10 -1.62
CA PRO A 931 18.17 -27.72 -1.59
C PRO A 931 18.79 -27.97 -0.20
N ALA A 932 20.07 -28.31 -0.17
CA ALA A 932 20.80 -28.47 1.08
C ALA A 932 20.82 -27.16 1.88
N GLN A 933 20.53 -27.26 3.17
CA GLN A 933 20.64 -26.13 4.10
C GLN A 933 22.12 -25.92 4.50
N GLY A 934 22.48 -24.66 4.75
CA GLY A 934 23.78 -24.29 5.32
C GLY A 934 23.83 -24.45 6.85
N ASN A 935 24.70 -23.67 7.49
CA ASN A 935 25.06 -23.79 8.90
C ASN A 935 24.61 -22.62 9.79
N PHE A 936 23.82 -21.67 9.27
CA PHE A 936 23.31 -20.54 10.07
C PHE A 936 22.28 -20.99 11.12
N ASP A 937 22.54 -20.66 12.39
CA ASP A 937 21.54 -20.81 13.44
C ASP A 937 20.64 -19.57 13.48
N VAL A 938 19.38 -19.74 13.08
CA VAL A 938 18.36 -18.69 13.10
C VAL A 938 18.16 -18.08 14.48
N ARG A 939 18.50 -18.76 15.58
CA ARG A 939 18.42 -18.18 16.93
C ARG A 939 19.37 -16.99 17.15
N GLU A 940 20.42 -16.85 16.35
CA GLU A 940 21.31 -15.68 16.38
C GLU A 940 20.56 -14.37 16.11
N VAL A 941 19.46 -14.43 15.36
CA VAL A 941 18.59 -13.27 15.06
C VAL A 941 18.08 -12.61 16.35
N LEU A 942 17.85 -13.37 17.42
CA LEU A 942 17.39 -12.83 18.72
C LEU A 942 18.36 -11.79 19.28
N LYS A 943 19.64 -11.88 18.96
CA LYS A 943 20.69 -10.97 19.44
C LYS A 943 21.06 -9.90 18.41
N SER A 944 20.48 -9.93 17.20
CA SER A 944 20.83 -8.99 16.15
C SER A 944 20.13 -7.65 16.33
N THR A 945 20.90 -6.62 16.72
CA THR A 945 20.41 -5.25 16.94
C THR A 945 19.91 -4.60 15.64
N TYR A 946 20.52 -4.91 14.49
CA TYR A 946 20.25 -4.23 13.23
C TYR A 946 19.46 -5.06 12.21
N PHE A 947 18.88 -6.18 12.65
CA PHE A 947 18.00 -7.02 11.82
C PHE A 947 16.89 -6.16 11.18
N PHE A 948 16.25 -5.34 12.01
CA PHE A 948 15.39 -4.21 11.62
C PHE A 948 15.95 -2.96 12.31
N ASN A 949 16.11 -1.84 11.60
CA ASN A 949 16.79 -0.64 12.13
C ASN A 949 16.24 0.65 11.54
#